data_AF-A0A7J0GIP3-F1
#
_entry.id   AF-A0A7J0GIP3-F1
#
_cell.length_a   1.000
_cell.length_b   1.000
_cell.length_c   1.000
_cell.angle_alpha   90.00
_cell.angle_beta   90.00
_cell.angle_gamma   90.00
#
_symmetry.space_group_name_H-M   'P 1'
#
loop_
_entity.id
_entity.type
_entity.pdbx_description
1 polymer ?
#
loop_
_entity_poly.entity_id
_entity_poly.type
_entity_poly.pdbx_seq_one_letter_code
_entity_poly.pdbx_strand_id
1 'polypeptide(L)'
;MAAASASLPQACCYSGGGRGITIRDQGGCSLRNRLNLTIPTPRPSPSSRPFTRFGATRPKPSPRPIPSLSSRSRWSSDGGIHGLASCRKKRNTWKGYTSMSDEVLTQATLSQQYKCFSCLSRHPKRRTGINRFTSQVFPDKSSFRLSRQTLDSVFAKQVHVPHAAMGPDEPHAASTTALGGVLEEQSLDSLDPEIERIALERFLRSKLPIHPKLYRGQLGNGLRYLILPNKVPPNRFEAHMELHVGSIDEEDDEQGIAHMIEHVAFLGSKKREKLLGTGARSNAYTDFHHTVFHIHSPTCAKDSDGDLLPSVLDTLNEIAFHPKFLASRVEKERRAILSELQMMNTIEYRVDCQLLQHLHSENKLSKRFPIGLEEQIKKWDADKIRKFHERWYFPANATLYIVGDIDNISKTIQQIEAVFGQTGMENEAVAAPTSSAFGGLGSFLLPKLGVGLAGNLSHDRPVVSAEQSKILKKERHAVRPPVKHNWSFPGNNEYVKPPEIFHHELLQNFSINMFCKIPVSKVQTYGDLRNVLMKRIFLSALQFRINTRYKSSNPPFTSIELDHSDSGREGCTVTTLTVNAEPKNWQSAIKVAVQEVRRLKEFGVTKGELSRYLDALLKDSEQLAAMIDNMSSVDNLDFIMESDALGHTVMDQRQGHESLVAVAGIVTLEEVNSIGAKVLEFISDFGKPSAPFPAAIVACVPKTVHVDGLGETEFSITPGEITTAITAGLEEPIEPEPEIEVPKELISSSQLQELRLQRRPSFIPIGPGVNVTKIHDKETGITQRRLSNGIPINYKVSRNEAKGGVMRLIVGGGRAAEMPDSRGAVVLGVRTLSEAGRVGNFSREQVELFCVNHLINCSLESTEEFICMDFRFTLRDNGMRAAFQLLHMHSVWLDDAFDRARQLYLSYYRSIPKSLELSTAHKLKLAMLNGDERFIEPTPQLLENLTLESVRDAVMNQFVGDNIEVSIVGDFSEEDIESCILDYLGTVRATRDYEITHEFNQLISRPFHSDVLFQQVFLKDTDERACAYIAGLAPNRWGGTTDGEDLFDSLRNISADYDEQSVYMRNHL
;
A
#
# COMPACT_ATOMS: atom_id res chain seq x y z
N MET A 1 3.59 17.30 -7.13
CA MET A 1 2.42 17.17 -8.03
C MET A 1 2.54 15.81 -8.67
N ALA A 2 1.71 14.84 -8.27
CA ALA A 2 1.79 13.46 -8.75
C ALA A 2 0.38 12.87 -8.85
N ALA A 3 0.14 12.05 -9.87
CA ALA A 3 -0.92 11.05 -9.86
C ALA A 3 -0.38 9.82 -9.09
N ALA A 4 -1.18 9.31 -8.16
CA ALA A 4 -0.91 8.13 -7.34
C ALA A 4 -2.18 7.78 -6.52
N SER A 5 -3.34 7.74 -7.19
CA SER A 5 -4.62 7.36 -6.56
C SER A 5 -4.64 5.85 -6.34
N ALA A 6 -4.28 5.42 -5.12
CA ALA A 6 -4.02 4.02 -4.81
C ALA A 6 -5.28 3.16 -4.61
N SER A 7 -6.06 2.94 -5.67
CA SER A 7 -7.16 1.95 -5.73
C SER A 7 -6.63 0.55 -6.05
N LEU A 8 -5.92 -0.07 -5.08
CA LEU A 8 -5.36 -1.42 -5.19
C LEU A 8 -6.29 -2.49 -4.55
N PRO A 9 -6.99 -3.33 -5.34
CA PRO A 9 -7.32 -4.68 -4.91
C PRO A 9 -6.04 -5.55 -4.90
N GLN A 10 -5.98 -6.57 -4.05
CA GLN A 10 -4.76 -7.35 -3.85
C GLN A 10 -4.53 -8.40 -4.93
N ALA A 11 -3.43 -8.30 -5.69
CA ALA A 11 -2.81 -9.42 -6.39
C ALA A 11 -1.76 -10.08 -5.48
N CYS A 12 -2.00 -11.32 -5.05
CA CYS A 12 -1.23 -11.97 -3.98
C CYS A 12 0.01 -12.74 -4.46
N CYS A 13 1.15 -12.05 -4.59
CA CYS A 13 2.48 -12.68 -4.62
C CYS A 13 3.44 -12.08 -3.57
N TYR A 14 3.86 -12.91 -2.60
CA TYR A 14 4.75 -12.52 -1.50
C TYR A 14 6.21 -12.29 -1.96
N SER A 15 6.69 -11.04 -1.89
CA SER A 15 8.03 -10.74 -1.38
C SER A 15 8.11 -9.27 -0.92
N GLY A 16 8.81 -8.99 0.18
CA GLY A 16 8.77 -7.66 0.83
C GLY A 16 10.02 -6.81 0.68
N GLY A 17 9.88 -5.54 1.12
CA GLY A 17 10.99 -4.64 1.45
C GLY A 17 11.22 -3.47 0.48
N GLY A 18 10.53 -2.36 0.72
CA GLY A 18 10.77 -1.07 0.07
C GLY A 18 10.12 0.08 0.87
N ARG A 19 10.74 1.27 0.89
CA ARG A 19 10.17 2.50 1.45
C ARG A 19 10.07 3.54 0.33
N GLY A 20 8.87 4.04 0.09
CA GLY A 20 8.55 5.17 -0.79
C GLY A 20 7.52 6.06 -0.11
N ILE A 21 7.46 7.35 -0.46
CA ILE A 21 6.63 8.34 0.24
C ILE A 21 5.46 8.79 -0.63
N THR A 22 4.26 8.44 -0.16
CA THR A 22 2.98 9.04 -0.56
C THR A 22 2.26 9.52 0.69
N ILE A 23 1.36 10.50 0.54
CA ILE A 23 0.40 10.86 1.59
C ILE A 23 -0.60 9.71 1.74
N ARG A 24 -0.25 8.76 2.60
CA ARG A 24 -1.18 7.84 3.25
C ARG A 24 -1.30 8.26 4.71
N ASP A 25 -2.49 8.67 5.12
CA ASP A 25 -2.88 8.47 6.51
C ASP A 25 -2.86 6.96 6.76
N GLN A 26 -2.01 6.48 7.67
CA GLN A 26 -2.11 5.11 8.17
C GLN A 26 -3.21 5.01 9.24
N GLY A 27 -4.40 5.51 8.91
CA GLY A 27 -5.65 5.09 9.53
C GLY A 27 -5.97 3.67 9.07
N GLY A 28 -5.27 2.68 9.64
CA GLY A 28 -5.39 1.28 9.22
C GLY A 28 -6.83 0.77 9.27
N CYS A 29 -7.40 0.44 8.12
CA CYS A 29 -8.68 -0.23 8.06
C CYS A 29 -8.50 -1.71 8.41
N SER A 30 -8.88 -2.06 9.63
CA SER A 30 -9.28 -3.43 9.97
C SER A 30 -10.51 -3.37 10.88
N LEU A 31 -11.67 -3.54 10.25
CA LEU A 31 -12.98 -3.86 10.86
C LEU A 31 -13.44 -2.92 11.99
N ARG A 32 -14.06 -1.83 11.56
CA ARG A 32 -14.56 -0.72 12.38
C ARG A 32 -16.09 -0.81 12.53
N ASN A 33 -16.55 -0.80 13.78
CA ASN A 33 -17.78 -0.28 14.40
C ASN A 33 -19.14 -0.18 13.68
N ARG A 34 -20.28 -0.36 14.37
CA ARG A 34 -20.53 -0.56 15.83
C ARG A 34 -21.26 0.66 16.50
N LEU A 35 -22.49 0.62 17.05
CA LEU A 35 -23.16 1.51 18.10
C LEU A 35 -24.71 1.58 17.98
N ASN A 36 -25.55 1.66 19.05
CA ASN A 36 -25.49 1.38 20.51
C ASN A 36 -26.95 1.44 21.12
N LEU A 37 -27.12 1.45 22.46
CA LEU A 37 -28.33 1.87 23.25
C LEU A 37 -29.58 0.92 23.21
N THR A 38 -30.63 0.89 24.07
CA THR A 38 -31.06 1.31 25.47
C THR A 38 -32.53 0.76 25.70
N ILE A 39 -33.35 0.81 26.78
CA ILE A 39 -33.45 0.85 28.30
C ILE A 39 -35.01 0.84 28.59
N PRO A 40 -35.66 0.44 29.75
CA PRO A 40 -35.22 0.11 31.13
C PRO A 40 -35.76 -1.27 31.66
N THR A 41 -35.94 -1.42 32.98
CA THR A 41 -36.49 -2.56 33.77
C THR A 41 -37.24 -2.01 35.05
N PRO A 42 -37.66 -2.74 36.14
CA PRO A 42 -37.61 -4.18 36.50
C PRO A 42 -38.78 -4.83 37.33
N ARG A 43 -38.73 -6.17 37.54
CA ARG A 43 -39.21 -6.97 38.73
C ARG A 43 -40.77 -7.26 38.88
N PRO A 44 -41.25 -8.21 39.76
CA PRO A 44 -41.20 -9.66 39.45
C PRO A 44 -42.37 -10.59 39.94
N SER A 45 -42.83 -11.55 39.12
CA SER A 45 -43.46 -12.85 39.53
C SER A 45 -44.83 -12.83 40.29
N PRO A 46 -45.49 -13.97 40.61
CA PRO A 46 -45.67 -15.25 39.90
C PRO A 46 -47.14 -15.73 39.77
N SER A 47 -47.37 -16.83 39.01
CA SER A 47 -48.60 -17.67 39.00
C SER A 47 -49.86 -17.07 38.31
N SER A 48 -50.87 -17.81 37.83
CA SER A 48 -51.10 -19.27 37.72
C SER A 48 -51.96 -19.62 36.46
N ARG A 49 -52.17 -20.92 36.19
CA ARG A 49 -53.05 -21.50 35.12
C ARG A 49 -54.54 -21.53 35.59
N PRO A 50 -55.54 -22.32 35.05
CA PRO A 50 -55.57 -23.25 33.90
C PRO A 50 -56.92 -23.34 33.08
N PHE A 51 -56.98 -24.34 32.17
CA PHE A 51 -58.18 -24.94 31.51
C PHE A 51 -58.89 -24.12 30.41
N THR A 52 -59.58 -24.69 29.40
CA THR A 52 -60.19 -26.04 29.16
C THR A 52 -59.91 -26.54 27.70
N ARG A 53 -60.41 -27.62 27.04
CA ARG A 53 -61.26 -28.82 27.32
C ARG A 53 -61.16 -29.83 26.12
N PHE A 54 -61.22 -31.15 26.36
CA PHE A 54 -61.58 -32.28 25.43
C PHE A 54 -60.88 -32.45 24.03
N GLY A 55 -60.82 -33.64 23.40
CA GLY A 55 -61.14 -35.00 23.89
C GLY A 55 -61.12 -36.12 22.82
N ALA A 56 -60.56 -37.29 23.18
CA ALA A 56 -60.78 -38.67 22.66
C ALA A 56 -60.75 -39.02 21.15
N THR A 57 -59.84 -39.92 20.74
CA THR A 57 -60.15 -41.32 20.29
C THR A 57 -58.87 -42.17 20.09
N ARG A 58 -59.01 -43.42 19.61
CA ARG A 58 -57.97 -44.49 19.52
C ARG A 58 -57.90 -45.03 18.07
N PRO A 59 -56.78 -45.63 17.60
CA PRO A 59 -56.41 -47.00 18.04
C PRO A 59 -54.89 -47.29 18.21
N LYS A 60 -54.59 -48.58 18.40
CA LYS A 60 -53.28 -49.26 18.57
C LYS A 60 -52.75 -49.81 17.21
N PRO A 61 -51.53 -50.39 17.05
CA PRO A 61 -50.74 -51.07 18.09
C PRO A 61 -49.18 -50.90 18.11
N SER A 62 -48.63 -51.35 19.24
CA SER A 62 -47.26 -51.83 19.54
C SER A 62 -46.98 -53.22 18.89
N PRO A 63 -45.78 -53.89 18.95
CA PRO A 63 -44.81 -53.88 20.07
C PRO A 63 -43.29 -54.16 19.79
N ARG A 64 -42.52 -54.29 20.88
CA ARG A 64 -41.21 -55.01 21.01
C ARG A 64 -41.47 -56.53 21.31
N PRO A 65 -40.51 -57.41 21.74
CA PRO A 65 -39.01 -57.47 21.66
C PRO A 65 -38.44 -58.90 21.30
N ILE A 66 -37.10 -59.11 21.44
CA ILE A 66 -36.37 -60.44 21.55
C ILE A 66 -36.32 -61.27 20.23
N PRO A 67 -35.41 -62.26 19.93
CA PRO A 67 -34.17 -62.82 20.55
C PRO A 67 -32.87 -62.58 19.72
N SER A 68 -31.72 -63.30 19.84
CA SER A 68 -30.84 -63.71 20.98
C SER A 68 -29.63 -64.55 20.47
N LEU A 69 -28.60 -64.84 21.31
CA LEU A 69 -27.41 -65.73 21.08
C LEU A 69 -26.36 -65.19 20.06
N SER A 70 -25.05 -65.53 20.06
CA SER A 70 -24.07 -65.95 21.10
C SER A 70 -22.64 -65.56 20.56
N SER A 71 -21.46 -65.65 21.21
CA SER A 71 -20.99 -66.41 22.39
C SER A 71 -19.72 -65.82 23.07
N ARG A 72 -19.42 -66.34 24.27
CA ARG A 72 -18.11 -66.55 24.98
C ARG A 72 -16.78 -66.41 24.19
N SER A 73 -15.59 -66.19 24.80
CA SER A 73 -15.21 -65.77 26.19
C SER A 73 -13.67 -65.65 26.40
N ARG A 74 -13.26 -64.82 27.38
CA ARG A 74 -12.11 -64.94 28.34
C ARG A 74 -10.66 -65.32 27.87
N TRP A 75 -9.74 -64.49 28.37
CA TRP A 75 -8.47 -64.86 29.07
C TRP A 75 -7.19 -65.27 28.29
N SER A 76 -6.24 -64.33 28.29
CA SER A 76 -4.86 -64.39 28.83
C SER A 76 -3.76 -65.30 28.25
N SER A 77 -2.58 -64.65 28.18
CA SER A 77 -1.24 -65.13 28.54
C SER A 77 -0.47 -66.13 27.64
N ASP A 78 0.67 -65.61 27.17
CA ASP A 78 2.00 -66.24 27.12
C ASP A 78 2.37 -67.22 25.98
N GLY A 79 3.68 -67.40 25.80
CA GLY A 79 4.30 -68.42 24.94
C GLY A 79 4.51 -68.05 23.47
N GLY A 80 5.73 -68.22 22.96
CA GLY A 80 6.07 -68.07 21.54
C GLY A 80 7.00 -69.18 21.02
N ILE A 81 7.82 -68.84 20.01
CA ILE A 81 9.02 -69.54 19.50
C ILE A 81 8.83 -70.58 18.36
N HIS A 82 9.69 -70.41 17.32
CA HIS A 82 9.95 -71.25 16.12
C HIS A 82 8.77 -71.47 15.13
N GLY A 83 8.96 -71.64 13.81
CA GLY A 83 10.14 -71.66 12.91
C GLY A 83 9.66 -72.05 11.48
N LEU A 84 10.44 -72.19 10.40
CA LEU A 84 11.86 -71.95 10.09
C LEU A 84 12.02 -72.03 8.53
N ALA A 85 13.19 -71.64 8.00
CA ALA A 85 13.77 -72.04 6.69
C ALA A 85 13.27 -71.38 5.36
N SER A 86 14.07 -71.34 4.27
CA SER A 86 15.55 -71.29 4.08
C SER A 86 15.91 -71.13 2.57
N CYS A 87 17.20 -70.84 2.28
CA CYS A 87 17.91 -71.04 0.99
C CYS A 87 17.67 -70.02 -0.17
N ARG A 88 18.66 -69.64 -1.01
CA ARG A 88 20.09 -70.08 -1.09
C ARG A 88 21.03 -69.15 -1.90
N LYS A 89 22.20 -68.80 -1.31
CA LYS A 89 23.58 -68.78 -1.89
C LYS A 89 23.89 -67.80 -3.07
N LYS A 90 25.15 -67.40 -3.39
CA LYS A 90 26.55 -67.79 -3.02
C LYS A 90 27.48 -66.54 -3.23
N ARG A 91 28.52 -66.26 -2.41
CA ARG A 91 29.99 -66.51 -2.61
C ARG A 91 30.61 -65.95 -3.91
N ASN A 92 31.88 -65.48 -4.02
CA ASN A 92 33.13 -65.35 -3.20
C ASN A 92 34.12 -64.44 -4.02
N THR A 93 35.27 -63.84 -3.65
CA THR A 93 36.03 -63.37 -2.45
C THR A 93 37.16 -62.42 -3.01
N TRP A 94 38.41 -62.17 -2.56
CA TRP A 94 39.37 -62.69 -1.56
C TRP A 94 40.62 -61.76 -1.40
N LYS A 95 41.28 -61.74 -0.22
CA LYS A 95 42.58 -61.08 0.14
C LYS A 95 42.62 -59.54 0.17
N GLY A 96 43.47 -58.89 1.00
CA GLY A 96 44.34 -59.39 2.08
C GLY A 96 45.51 -58.43 2.45
N TYR A 97 46.18 -58.67 3.59
CA TYR A 97 47.27 -57.88 4.25
C TYR A 97 46.77 -56.57 4.95
N THR A 98 46.79 -56.37 6.30
CA THR A 98 47.83 -56.40 7.39
C THR A 98 48.64 -55.09 7.51
N SER A 99 48.99 -54.55 8.69
CA SER A 99 48.88 -55.04 10.10
C SER A 99 49.24 -53.96 11.15
N MET A 100 48.64 -54.08 12.35
CA MET A 100 49.18 -53.74 13.70
C MET A 100 49.57 -52.27 14.04
N SER A 101 49.64 -51.86 15.32
CA SER A 101 48.93 -52.25 16.57
C SER A 101 49.31 -51.28 17.72
N ASP A 102 48.50 -51.24 18.80
CA ASP A 102 48.88 -50.89 20.20
C ASP A 102 49.42 -49.45 20.48
N GLU A 103 49.46 -48.85 21.69
CA GLU A 103 48.79 -49.11 22.98
C GLU A 103 48.74 -47.81 23.86
N VAL A 104 47.59 -47.54 24.52
CA VAL A 104 47.41 -47.32 25.98
C VAL A 104 48.03 -46.13 26.81
N LEU A 105 47.19 -45.63 27.77
CA LEU A 105 47.43 -44.90 29.06
C LEU A 105 47.69 -43.36 29.17
N THR A 106 46.61 -42.64 29.58
CA THR A 106 46.45 -41.71 30.76
C THR A 106 47.32 -40.48 31.09
N GLN A 107 46.61 -39.39 31.49
CA GLN A 107 46.87 -38.46 32.63
C GLN A 107 48.13 -37.54 32.60
N ALA A 108 48.16 -36.32 33.16
CA ALA A 108 47.27 -35.61 34.09
C ALA A 108 47.25 -34.07 33.93
N THR A 109 46.27 -33.44 34.58
CA THR A 109 46.11 -32.01 34.97
C THR A 109 47.40 -31.28 35.41
N LEU A 110 47.58 -29.96 35.22
CA LEU A 110 46.96 -28.87 36.04
C LEU A 110 47.20 -27.44 35.48
N SER A 111 46.61 -26.43 36.12
CA SER A 111 46.67 -24.97 35.85
C SER A 111 47.98 -24.28 36.35
N GLN A 112 48.30 -22.98 36.18
CA GLN A 112 47.54 -21.75 35.83
C GLN A 112 48.49 -20.57 35.39
N GLN A 113 47.99 -19.56 34.64
CA GLN A 113 48.44 -18.13 34.45
C GLN A 113 49.95 -17.74 34.60
N TYR A 114 50.61 -17.01 33.67
CA TYR A 114 50.55 -15.53 33.52
C TYR A 114 51.43 -14.94 32.36
N LYS A 115 50.93 -13.88 31.70
CA LYS A 115 51.59 -12.71 31.03
C LYS A 115 52.96 -12.77 30.26
N CYS A 116 52.87 -12.39 28.96
CA CYS A 116 53.68 -11.38 28.21
C CYS A 116 55.03 -11.70 27.49
N PHE A 117 55.25 -10.92 26.40
CA PHE A 117 56.48 -10.52 25.65
C PHE A 117 56.92 -11.20 24.32
N SER A 118 56.69 -10.46 23.21
CA SER A 118 57.53 -10.14 22.03
C SER A 118 58.81 -10.91 21.61
N CYS A 119 59.06 -10.96 20.28
CA CYS A 119 60.40 -10.76 19.68
C CYS A 119 60.33 -10.05 18.31
N LEU A 120 61.46 -9.74 17.62
CA LEU A 120 61.53 -8.62 16.64
C LEU A 120 62.68 -8.69 15.58
N SER A 121 62.38 -8.68 14.25
CA SER A 121 63.34 -8.33 13.17
C SER A 121 62.65 -7.66 11.95
N ARG A 122 63.02 -6.51 11.31
CA ARG A 122 64.29 -5.77 10.98
C ARG A 122 64.94 -6.22 9.65
N HIS A 123 65.47 -5.37 8.73
CA HIS A 123 65.68 -3.89 8.58
C HIS A 123 66.12 -3.57 7.09
N PRO A 124 66.80 -2.46 6.63
CA PRO A 124 66.95 -1.04 7.06
C PRO A 124 67.04 0.08 5.93
N LYS A 125 66.37 1.25 6.10
CA LYS A 125 66.83 2.64 5.70
C LYS A 125 66.80 3.01 4.17
N ARG A 126 66.90 4.28 3.70
CA ARG A 126 67.57 5.51 4.23
C ARG A 126 67.17 6.89 3.59
N ARG A 127 66.77 7.91 4.40
CA ARG A 127 66.87 9.41 4.21
C ARG A 127 66.10 10.08 3.02
N THR A 128 65.78 11.40 2.94
CA THR A 128 65.92 12.65 3.77
C THR A 128 64.94 13.76 3.31
N GLY A 129 64.55 14.76 4.14
CA GLY A 129 63.95 16.05 3.68
C GLY A 129 63.17 16.84 4.76
N ILE A 130 63.16 18.19 4.71
CA ILE A 130 62.47 19.10 5.67
C ILE A 130 62.03 20.43 5.00
N ASN A 131 60.77 20.85 5.18
CA ASN A 131 60.24 22.24 5.37
C ASN A 131 58.69 22.21 5.20
N ARG A 132 57.78 23.05 5.73
CA ARG A 132 57.68 24.39 6.41
C ARG A 132 56.94 25.45 5.56
N PHE A 133 55.77 25.86 6.07
CA PHE A 133 55.06 27.17 5.93
C PHE A 133 54.23 27.59 4.70
N THR A 134 53.16 28.34 5.06
CA THR A 134 52.49 29.48 4.38
C THR A 134 51.46 29.30 3.25
N SER A 135 50.51 30.24 3.25
CA SER A 135 49.45 30.53 2.27
C SER A 135 49.82 31.77 1.44
N GLN A 136 49.30 31.93 0.21
CA GLN A 136 48.63 33.16 -0.28
C GLN A 136 48.29 33.15 -1.80
N VAL A 137 47.07 33.62 -2.13
CA VAL A 137 46.67 34.63 -3.16
C VAL A 137 46.90 34.41 -4.70
N PHE A 138 45.85 34.80 -5.45
CA PHE A 138 45.69 35.20 -6.88
C PHE A 138 46.88 35.90 -7.58
N PRO A 139 47.03 35.92 -8.94
CA PRO A 139 46.05 36.41 -9.98
C PRO A 139 45.82 35.44 -11.18
N ASP A 140 44.70 35.45 -11.92
CA ASP A 140 44.10 36.47 -12.84
C ASP A 140 44.90 36.79 -14.13
N LYS A 141 44.30 36.50 -15.31
CA LYS A 141 44.24 37.42 -16.48
C LYS A 141 43.36 36.96 -17.65
N SER A 142 42.38 37.82 -17.96
CA SER A 142 41.49 37.91 -19.13
C SER A 142 42.06 37.68 -20.55
N SER A 143 41.20 37.30 -21.51
CA SER A 143 40.98 38.09 -22.74
C SER A 143 39.67 37.71 -23.49
N PHE A 144 39.12 38.66 -24.26
CA PHE A 144 37.80 38.58 -24.94
C PHE A 144 37.89 38.20 -26.43
N ARG A 145 36.79 37.67 -26.97
CA ARG A 145 36.10 38.27 -28.15
C ARG A 145 34.65 37.79 -28.31
N LEU A 146 33.76 38.73 -28.64
CA LEU A 146 32.38 38.43 -29.04
C LEU A 146 32.26 38.24 -30.56
N SER A 147 31.23 37.51 -30.99
CA SER A 147 30.46 37.85 -32.20
C SER A 147 28.99 38.02 -31.81
N ARG A 148 28.22 38.81 -32.57
CA ARG A 148 26.93 39.37 -32.10
C ARG A 148 25.95 39.59 -33.26
N GLN A 149 24.86 38.83 -33.25
CA GLN A 149 23.62 39.08 -34.01
C GLN A 149 22.46 38.75 -33.05
N THR A 150 21.81 39.73 -32.40
CA THR A 150 20.62 40.47 -32.89
C THR A 150 19.42 39.54 -33.10
N LEU A 151 18.56 39.40 -32.08
CA LEU A 151 17.24 40.07 -31.92
C LEU A 151 16.11 39.22 -32.55
N ASP A 152 14.87 39.20 -32.06
CA ASP A 152 14.16 40.13 -31.17
C ASP A 152 13.57 39.49 -29.88
N SER A 153 12.91 40.31 -29.05
CA SER A 153 12.47 40.01 -27.68
C SER A 153 10.97 39.75 -27.52
N VAL A 154 10.62 39.04 -26.44
CA VAL A 154 9.30 39.10 -25.78
C VAL A 154 9.54 39.20 -24.27
N PHE A 155 8.69 39.95 -23.56
CA PHE A 155 8.91 40.36 -22.17
C PHE A 155 8.93 39.20 -21.17
N ALA A 156 9.96 39.18 -20.32
CA ALA A 156 9.97 38.49 -19.03
C ALA A 156 10.47 39.46 -17.95
N LYS A 157 9.58 39.91 -17.05
CA LYS A 157 9.99 40.64 -15.84
C LYS A 157 10.60 39.64 -14.85
N GLN A 158 11.91 39.69 -14.65
CA GLN A 158 12.54 39.03 -13.50
C GLN A 158 12.06 39.72 -12.21
N VAL A 159 11.32 39.01 -11.37
CA VAL A 159 11.08 39.45 -9.98
C VAL A 159 12.32 39.07 -9.18
N HIS A 160 13.13 40.08 -8.86
CA HIS A 160 14.36 39.89 -8.10
C HIS A 160 14.03 39.70 -6.61
N VAL A 161 14.13 38.48 -6.10
CA VAL A 161 14.00 38.21 -4.66
C VAL A 161 15.25 38.78 -3.95
N PRO A 162 15.11 39.65 -2.95
CA PRO A 162 16.23 40.10 -2.13
C PRO A 162 16.49 39.10 -1.00
N HIS A 163 17.73 38.64 -0.86
CA HIS A 163 18.15 37.89 0.33
C HIS A 163 18.30 38.85 1.52
N ALA A 164 17.42 38.72 2.51
CA ALA A 164 17.60 39.38 3.81
C ALA A 164 18.58 38.58 4.69
N ALA A 165 19.61 39.24 5.22
CA ALA A 165 20.51 38.66 6.21
C ALA A 165 19.95 38.84 7.62
N MET A 166 20.12 37.83 8.49
CA MET A 166 19.66 37.88 9.88
C MET A 166 20.69 38.55 10.80
N GLY A 167 20.20 39.42 11.68
CA GLY A 167 20.89 40.05 12.80
C GLY A 167 19.83 40.53 13.82
N PRO A 168 20.04 40.40 15.13
CA PRO A 168 18.95 40.40 16.11
C PRO A 168 18.61 41.79 16.68
N ASP A 169 17.35 41.99 17.05
CA ASP A 169 16.90 42.14 18.46
C ASP A 169 15.36 42.24 18.57
N GLU A 170 14.82 42.01 19.77
CA GLU A 170 13.39 42.04 20.15
C GLU A 170 12.85 43.48 20.42
N PRO A 171 11.53 43.68 20.66
CA PRO A 171 10.32 43.02 20.13
C PRO A 171 9.31 44.07 19.59
N HIS A 172 8.06 43.68 19.26
CA HIS A 172 6.83 44.28 19.82
C HIS A 172 5.54 43.65 19.25
N ALA A 173 4.40 43.93 19.90
CA ALA A 173 3.11 43.26 19.68
C ALA A 173 2.18 43.99 18.68
N ALA A 174 1.13 43.29 18.26
CA ALA A 174 0.16 43.76 17.26
C ALA A 174 -0.84 44.80 17.79
N SER A 175 -1.33 45.66 16.89
CA SER A 175 -2.72 46.14 16.91
C SER A 175 -3.18 46.61 15.53
N THR A 176 -4.46 46.43 15.23
CA THR A 176 -5.12 46.94 14.03
C THR A 176 -5.77 48.30 14.31
N THR A 177 -5.35 49.33 13.59
CA THR A 177 -6.12 50.58 13.42
C THR A 177 -5.88 51.14 12.02
N ALA A 178 -6.94 51.57 11.35
CA ALA A 178 -6.87 52.17 10.03
C ALA A 178 -7.32 53.63 10.08
N LEU A 179 -6.42 54.57 9.77
CA LEU A 179 -6.81 55.86 9.17
C LEU A 179 -5.64 56.57 8.46
N GLY A 180 -5.91 57.04 7.24
CA GLY A 180 -5.38 58.25 6.60
C GLY A 180 -3.89 58.63 6.77
N GLY A 181 -3.07 58.28 5.78
CA GLY A 181 -1.79 58.94 5.49
C GLY A 181 -1.60 59.08 3.98
N VAL A 182 -1.63 60.31 3.46
CA VAL A 182 -1.51 60.57 2.01
C VAL A 182 -0.04 60.54 1.58
N LEU A 183 0.31 59.62 0.69
CA LEU A 183 1.52 59.63 -0.13
C LEU A 183 1.15 59.27 -1.57
N GLU A 184 1.94 59.75 -2.53
CA GLU A 184 1.49 59.98 -3.91
C GLU A 184 1.42 58.69 -4.76
N GLU A 185 0.26 58.43 -5.38
CA GLU A 185 0.13 57.46 -6.47
C GLU A 185 0.81 57.98 -7.74
N GLN A 186 2.09 57.65 -7.94
CA GLN A 186 2.75 57.81 -9.23
C GLN A 186 2.37 56.65 -10.16
N SER A 187 1.16 56.80 -10.75
CA SER A 187 0.65 56.14 -11.96
C SER A 187 1.49 54.98 -12.53
N LEU A 188 1.12 53.76 -12.18
CA LEU A 188 1.26 52.61 -13.08
C LEU A 188 -0.05 52.48 -13.84
N ASP A 189 0.02 52.54 -15.17
CA ASP A 189 -1.18 52.57 -16.03
C ASP A 189 -2.09 51.35 -15.78
N SER A 190 -3.38 51.62 -15.66
CA SER A 190 -4.41 50.58 -15.63
C SER A 190 -4.40 49.80 -16.95
N LEU A 191 -3.92 48.56 -16.91
CA LEU A 191 -4.09 47.64 -18.02
C LEU A 191 -5.59 47.36 -18.22
N ASP A 192 -6.01 47.29 -19.47
CA ASP A 192 -7.38 46.96 -19.83
C ASP A 192 -7.70 45.53 -19.35
N PRO A 193 -8.75 45.31 -18.53
CA PRO A 193 -9.10 43.98 -18.02
C PRO A 193 -9.42 42.96 -19.14
N GLU A 194 -9.76 43.42 -20.35
CA GLU A 194 -9.87 42.56 -21.53
C GLU A 194 -8.51 41.95 -21.91
N ILE A 195 -7.43 42.74 -21.84
CA ILE A 195 -6.06 42.30 -22.16
C ILE A 195 -5.56 41.31 -21.09
N GLU A 196 -5.86 41.57 -19.81
CA GLU A 196 -5.49 40.64 -18.73
C GLU A 196 -6.21 39.30 -18.85
N ARG A 197 -7.52 39.30 -19.20
CA ARG A 197 -8.26 38.06 -19.45
C ARG A 197 -7.68 37.28 -20.64
N ILE A 198 -7.35 37.96 -21.74
CA ILE A 198 -6.72 37.33 -22.92
C ILE A 198 -5.33 36.76 -22.57
N ALA A 199 -4.55 37.45 -21.75
CA ALA A 199 -3.26 36.97 -21.27
C ALA A 199 -3.40 35.72 -20.37
N LEU A 200 -4.37 35.72 -19.46
CA LEU A 200 -4.71 34.58 -18.61
C LEU A 200 -5.17 33.37 -19.44
N GLU A 201 -6.11 33.56 -20.38
CA GLU A 201 -6.54 32.49 -21.29
C GLU A 201 -5.38 31.91 -22.11
N ARG A 202 -4.44 32.76 -22.56
CA ARG A 202 -3.23 32.32 -23.26
C ARG A 202 -2.29 31.52 -22.36
N PHE A 203 -2.15 31.89 -21.09
CA PHE A 203 -1.38 31.13 -20.11
C PHE A 203 -2.03 29.77 -19.81
N LEU A 204 -3.34 29.74 -19.55
CA LEU A 204 -4.08 28.50 -19.27
C LEU A 204 -4.01 27.50 -20.44
N ARG A 205 -4.05 27.98 -21.69
CA ARG A 205 -3.89 27.16 -22.90
C ARG A 205 -2.44 26.77 -23.21
N SER A 206 -1.45 27.28 -22.47
CA SER A 206 -0.05 26.92 -22.67
C SER A 206 0.26 25.53 -22.11
N LYS A 207 1.18 24.80 -22.76
CA LYS A 207 1.52 23.42 -22.39
C LYS A 207 2.38 23.38 -21.13
N LEU A 208 2.14 22.37 -20.30
CA LEU A 208 3.01 22.04 -19.17
C LEU A 208 4.41 21.65 -19.68
N PRO A 209 5.47 21.91 -18.89
CA PRO A 209 6.82 21.45 -19.20
C PRO A 209 6.90 19.93 -19.21
N ILE A 210 7.89 19.37 -19.92
CA ILE A 210 8.12 17.92 -20.00
C ILE A 210 9.36 17.56 -19.17
N HIS A 211 9.31 16.44 -18.46
CA HIS A 211 10.39 15.91 -17.64
C HIS A 211 11.73 15.88 -18.40
N PRO A 212 12.76 16.62 -17.96
CA PRO A 212 13.92 16.98 -18.81
C PRO A 212 14.89 15.82 -19.04
N LYS A 213 14.91 14.83 -18.12
CA LYS A 213 15.72 13.60 -18.25
C LYS A 213 14.96 12.40 -18.87
N LEU A 214 13.72 12.58 -19.35
CA LEU A 214 12.88 11.48 -19.83
C LEU A 214 12.95 11.34 -21.35
N TYR A 215 13.75 10.38 -21.81
CA TYR A 215 13.95 10.09 -23.23
C TYR A 215 12.83 9.18 -23.74
N ARG A 216 12.23 9.52 -24.88
CA ARG A 216 11.21 8.71 -25.57
C ARG A 216 11.69 8.41 -26.99
N GLY A 217 11.43 7.20 -27.49
CA GLY A 217 11.76 6.83 -28.86
C GLY A 217 10.97 5.64 -29.39
N GLN A 218 11.21 5.29 -30.65
CA GLN A 218 10.56 4.15 -31.32
C GLN A 218 11.53 3.50 -32.32
N LEU A 219 11.57 2.16 -32.36
CA LEU A 219 12.36 1.38 -33.31
C LEU A 219 11.64 1.25 -34.67
N GLY A 220 12.38 0.82 -35.71
CA GLY A 220 11.85 0.63 -37.07
C GLY A 220 10.69 -0.37 -37.18
N ASN A 221 10.66 -1.39 -36.31
CA ASN A 221 9.57 -2.38 -36.19
C ASN A 221 8.39 -1.91 -35.30
N GLY A 222 8.44 -0.66 -34.80
CA GLY A 222 7.37 -0.02 -34.06
C GLY A 222 7.46 -0.10 -32.53
N LEU A 223 8.41 -0.84 -31.95
CA LEU A 223 8.60 -0.90 -30.50
C LEU A 223 8.87 0.49 -29.93
N ARG A 224 8.02 0.94 -29.00
CA ARG A 224 8.23 2.19 -28.24
C ARG A 224 9.16 1.93 -27.06
N TYR A 225 9.97 2.92 -26.70
CA TYR A 225 10.76 2.87 -25.47
C TYR A 225 10.81 4.21 -24.73
N LEU A 226 10.92 4.14 -23.40
CA LEU A 226 11.08 5.26 -22.49
C LEU A 226 12.26 4.98 -21.56
N ILE A 227 13.15 5.96 -21.37
CA ILE A 227 14.33 5.83 -20.51
C ILE A 227 14.42 7.04 -19.57
N LEU A 228 14.59 6.79 -18.26
CA LEU A 228 14.84 7.80 -17.24
C LEU A 228 16.07 7.43 -16.37
N PRO A 229 17.17 8.21 -16.43
CA PRO A 229 18.26 8.10 -15.46
C PRO A 229 17.83 8.53 -14.06
N ASN A 230 17.90 7.59 -13.10
CA ASN A 230 17.66 7.81 -11.68
C ASN A 230 18.63 6.97 -10.83
N LYS A 231 19.36 7.59 -9.90
CA LYS A 231 20.45 6.92 -9.16
C LYS A 231 20.01 6.23 -7.85
N VAL A 232 18.71 5.93 -7.70
CA VAL A 232 18.12 5.42 -6.45
C VAL A 232 17.25 4.19 -6.70
N PRO A 233 17.61 3.00 -6.18
CA PRO A 233 18.88 2.68 -5.51
C PRO A 233 20.07 2.71 -6.49
N PRO A 234 21.29 3.01 -6.00
CA PRO A 234 22.48 3.09 -6.86
C PRO A 234 22.91 1.71 -7.39
N ASN A 235 23.56 1.70 -8.55
CA ASN A 235 23.98 0.50 -9.30
C ASN A 235 22.82 -0.46 -9.63
N ARG A 236 21.59 0.06 -9.79
CA ARG A 236 20.38 -0.73 -10.08
C ARG A 236 19.47 -0.04 -11.11
N PHE A 237 18.69 -0.85 -11.82
CA PHE A 237 17.67 -0.38 -12.74
C PHE A 237 16.48 -1.34 -12.81
N GLU A 238 15.32 -0.76 -13.11
CA GLU A 238 14.08 -1.44 -13.46
C GLU A 238 13.94 -1.47 -14.99
N ALA A 239 13.52 -2.60 -15.55
CA ALA A 239 13.14 -2.72 -16.95
C ALA A 239 11.77 -3.42 -17.08
N HIS A 240 10.76 -2.69 -17.55
CA HIS A 240 9.38 -3.15 -17.73
C HIS A 240 9.05 -3.24 -19.21
N MET A 241 8.65 -4.42 -19.68
CA MET A 241 8.07 -4.63 -21.01
C MET A 241 6.54 -4.71 -20.88
N GLU A 242 5.85 -3.63 -21.23
CA GLU A 242 4.40 -3.56 -21.32
C GLU A 242 3.93 -4.04 -22.69
N LEU A 243 3.09 -5.05 -22.74
CA LEU A 243 2.36 -5.48 -23.92
C LEU A 243 0.94 -4.90 -23.84
N HIS A 244 0.52 -4.16 -24.86
CA HIS A 244 -0.80 -3.50 -24.92
C HIS A 244 -1.91 -4.48 -25.34
N VAL A 245 -2.02 -5.57 -24.58
CA VAL A 245 -3.05 -6.61 -24.62
C VAL A 245 -3.33 -7.03 -23.18
N GLY A 246 -4.59 -7.09 -22.81
CA GLY A 246 -5.03 -7.62 -21.51
C GLY A 246 -6.28 -8.48 -21.68
N SER A 247 -6.96 -8.80 -20.57
CA SER A 247 -8.14 -9.65 -20.62
C SER A 247 -9.33 -9.04 -21.38
N ILE A 248 -9.38 -7.71 -21.57
CA ILE A 248 -10.43 -7.06 -22.38
C ILE A 248 -10.39 -7.47 -23.87
N ASP A 249 -9.21 -7.90 -24.35
CA ASP A 249 -8.92 -8.26 -25.74
C ASP A 249 -9.14 -9.76 -26.04
N GLU A 250 -9.66 -10.48 -25.06
CA GLU A 250 -10.08 -11.88 -25.14
C GLU A 250 -11.44 -12.01 -25.83
N GLU A 251 -11.57 -13.00 -26.70
CA GLU A 251 -12.88 -13.43 -27.20
C GLU A 251 -13.63 -14.28 -26.17
N ASP A 252 -14.89 -14.62 -26.45
CA ASP A 252 -15.76 -15.25 -25.44
C ASP A 252 -15.35 -16.69 -25.08
N ASP A 253 -14.47 -17.33 -25.86
CA ASP A 253 -13.83 -18.63 -25.57
C ASP A 253 -12.36 -18.50 -25.11
N GLU A 254 -11.93 -17.29 -24.70
CA GLU A 254 -10.55 -16.94 -24.32
C GLU A 254 -10.43 -16.32 -22.91
N GLN A 255 -11.46 -16.40 -22.06
CA GLN A 255 -11.52 -15.67 -20.79
C GLN A 255 -10.49 -16.17 -19.76
N GLY A 256 -9.40 -15.41 -19.57
CA GLY A 256 -8.21 -15.75 -18.78
C GLY A 256 -6.99 -16.25 -19.59
N ILE A 257 -7.04 -16.22 -20.92
CA ILE A 257 -5.93 -16.69 -21.76
C ILE A 257 -4.75 -15.72 -21.78
N ALA A 258 -4.98 -14.42 -21.53
CA ALA A 258 -3.90 -13.44 -21.38
C ALA A 258 -3.02 -13.79 -20.16
N HIS A 259 -3.65 -14.05 -19.01
CA HIS A 259 -2.97 -14.48 -17.79
C HIS A 259 -2.31 -15.87 -17.94
N MET A 260 -2.95 -16.81 -18.65
CA MET A 260 -2.33 -18.09 -19.03
C MET A 260 -1.03 -17.91 -19.83
N ILE A 261 -1.00 -16.95 -20.76
CA ILE A 261 0.19 -16.67 -21.59
C ILE A 261 1.29 -16.01 -20.77
N GLU A 262 0.94 -15.11 -19.85
CA GLU A 262 1.89 -14.52 -18.91
C GLU A 262 2.65 -15.62 -18.14
N HIS A 263 1.95 -16.53 -17.45
CA HIS A 263 2.58 -17.65 -16.73
C HIS A 263 3.47 -18.51 -17.64
N VAL A 264 2.94 -18.94 -18.80
CA VAL A 264 3.63 -19.87 -19.70
C VAL A 264 4.85 -19.23 -20.37
N ALA A 265 4.80 -17.93 -20.68
CA ALA A 265 5.92 -17.17 -21.23
C ALA A 265 6.97 -16.86 -20.16
N PHE A 266 6.56 -16.26 -19.05
CA PHE A 266 7.43 -15.80 -17.97
C PHE A 266 8.18 -16.95 -17.31
N LEU A 267 7.46 -18.01 -16.93
CA LEU A 267 8.05 -19.17 -16.26
C LEU A 267 8.65 -20.18 -17.26
N GLY A 268 8.48 -19.97 -18.57
CA GLY A 268 9.06 -20.78 -19.65
C GLY A 268 10.42 -20.32 -20.17
N SER A 269 10.87 -19.11 -19.82
CA SER A 269 12.15 -18.54 -20.28
C SER A 269 13.36 -19.19 -19.60
N LYS A 270 14.30 -19.70 -20.42
CA LYS A 270 15.59 -20.21 -19.96
C LYS A 270 16.61 -19.09 -19.72
N LYS A 271 16.42 -17.91 -20.31
CA LYS A 271 17.26 -16.74 -20.01
C LYS A 271 16.92 -16.17 -18.62
N ARG A 272 15.63 -16.13 -18.25
CA ARG A 272 15.19 -15.80 -16.89
C ARG A 272 15.84 -16.70 -15.83
N GLU A 273 15.87 -18.01 -16.07
CA GLU A 273 16.53 -18.97 -15.16
C GLU A 273 18.02 -18.65 -14.92
N LYS A 274 18.72 -18.06 -15.90
CA LYS A 274 20.12 -17.61 -15.77
C LYS A 274 20.30 -16.27 -15.03
N LEU A 275 19.25 -15.45 -14.92
CA LEU A 275 19.31 -14.21 -14.12
C LEU A 275 19.17 -14.51 -12.62
N LEU A 276 18.65 -15.68 -12.23
CA LEU A 276 18.60 -16.12 -10.84
C LEU A 276 20.04 -16.21 -10.28
N GLY A 277 20.24 -15.73 -9.04
CA GLY A 277 21.56 -15.65 -8.40
C GLY A 277 22.37 -14.39 -8.70
N THR A 278 22.15 -13.70 -9.83
CA THR A 278 22.87 -12.45 -10.17
C THR A 278 22.61 -11.28 -9.20
N GLY A 279 21.54 -11.37 -8.41
CA GLY A 279 20.99 -10.26 -7.62
C GLY A 279 19.85 -9.51 -8.31
N ALA A 280 19.52 -9.88 -9.55
CA ALA A 280 18.28 -9.48 -10.20
C ALA A 280 17.05 -10.20 -9.60
N ARG A 281 15.89 -9.55 -9.68
CA ARG A 281 14.56 -10.11 -9.40
C ARG A 281 13.69 -9.90 -10.64
N SER A 282 12.76 -10.81 -10.89
CA SER A 282 11.82 -10.70 -12.01
C SER A 282 10.44 -11.15 -11.56
N ASN A 283 9.41 -10.47 -12.06
CA ASN A 283 8.01 -10.84 -11.86
C ASN A 283 7.18 -10.39 -13.09
N ALA A 284 5.88 -10.70 -13.10
CA ALA A 284 4.95 -10.29 -14.14
C ALA A 284 3.57 -9.97 -13.53
N TYR A 285 2.68 -9.38 -14.33
CA TYR A 285 1.25 -9.26 -14.04
C TYR A 285 0.43 -9.01 -15.31
N THR A 286 -0.87 -9.31 -15.24
CA THR A 286 -1.85 -9.07 -16.30
C THR A 286 -3.07 -8.39 -15.71
N ASP A 287 -3.52 -7.30 -16.35
CA ASP A 287 -4.74 -6.57 -16.00
C ASP A 287 -5.67 -6.47 -17.22
N PHE A 288 -6.79 -5.77 -17.08
CA PHE A 288 -7.75 -5.55 -18.16
C PHE A 288 -7.09 -5.04 -19.44
N HIS A 289 -6.11 -4.13 -19.34
CA HIS A 289 -5.60 -3.36 -20.47
C HIS A 289 -4.20 -3.75 -20.99
N HIS A 290 -3.38 -4.46 -20.20
CA HIS A 290 -2.01 -4.85 -20.56
C HIS A 290 -1.53 -6.12 -19.82
N THR A 291 -0.42 -6.69 -20.29
CA THR A 291 0.43 -7.66 -19.57
C THR A 291 1.83 -7.07 -19.46
N VAL A 292 2.43 -7.08 -18.27
CA VAL A 292 3.73 -6.44 -18.00
C VAL A 292 4.71 -7.46 -17.45
N PHE A 293 5.82 -7.69 -18.17
CA PHE A 293 6.97 -8.46 -17.66
C PHE A 293 8.04 -7.50 -17.15
N HIS A 294 8.47 -7.63 -15.90
CA HIS A 294 9.42 -6.70 -15.30
C HIS A 294 10.61 -7.38 -14.61
N ILE A 295 11.78 -6.73 -14.71
CA ILE A 295 13.05 -7.19 -14.15
C ILE A 295 13.76 -6.03 -13.45
N HIS A 296 13.92 -6.16 -12.14
CA HIS A 296 14.79 -5.32 -11.31
C HIS A 296 16.19 -5.93 -11.31
N SER A 297 17.16 -5.29 -11.93
CA SER A 297 18.54 -5.79 -12.03
C SER A 297 19.55 -4.84 -11.38
N PRO A 298 20.64 -5.34 -10.77
CA PRO A 298 21.85 -4.53 -10.64
C PRO A 298 22.42 -4.22 -12.04
N THR A 299 23.21 -3.15 -12.16
CA THR A 299 23.84 -2.72 -13.43
C THR A 299 24.95 -3.69 -13.86
N CYS A 300 25.77 -4.16 -12.91
CA CYS A 300 26.80 -5.18 -13.12
C CYS A 300 26.54 -6.42 -12.25
N ALA A 301 27.13 -7.56 -12.63
CA ALA A 301 27.12 -8.76 -11.80
C ALA A 301 28.09 -8.63 -10.60
N LYS A 302 27.87 -9.40 -9.54
CA LYS A 302 28.72 -9.37 -8.32
C LYS A 302 30.17 -9.78 -8.58
N ASP A 303 30.37 -10.73 -9.49
CA ASP A 303 31.66 -11.42 -9.71
C ASP A 303 32.26 -11.12 -11.09
N SER A 304 31.68 -10.19 -11.85
CA SER A 304 32.23 -9.73 -13.13
C SER A 304 31.81 -8.30 -13.48
N ASP A 305 32.73 -7.56 -14.08
CA ASP A 305 32.55 -6.18 -14.58
C ASP A 305 31.68 -6.12 -15.85
N GLY A 306 30.76 -7.07 -15.99
CA GLY A 306 29.88 -7.28 -17.13
C GLY A 306 28.53 -6.58 -16.92
N ASP A 307 28.21 -5.70 -17.85
CA ASP A 307 26.91 -5.03 -17.97
C ASP A 307 25.77 -6.07 -18.10
N LEU A 308 24.83 -6.04 -17.16
CA LEU A 308 23.68 -6.93 -17.15
C LEU A 308 22.53 -6.46 -18.06
N LEU A 309 22.52 -5.20 -18.49
CA LEU A 309 21.42 -4.64 -19.29
C LEU A 309 21.16 -5.44 -20.59
N PRO A 310 22.16 -5.82 -21.41
CA PRO A 310 21.95 -6.71 -22.55
C PRO A 310 21.28 -8.05 -22.18
N SER A 311 21.66 -8.65 -21.05
CA SER A 311 21.10 -9.94 -20.59
C SER A 311 19.65 -9.80 -20.13
N VAL A 312 19.29 -8.67 -19.52
CA VAL A 312 17.92 -8.33 -19.12
C VAL A 312 17.04 -8.06 -20.34
N LEU A 313 17.52 -7.26 -21.29
CA LEU A 313 16.80 -6.98 -22.55
C LEU A 313 16.59 -8.28 -23.37
N ASP A 314 17.63 -9.10 -23.51
CA ASP A 314 17.55 -10.38 -24.24
C ASP A 314 16.64 -11.42 -23.55
N THR A 315 16.49 -11.32 -22.22
CA THR A 315 15.51 -12.10 -21.44
C THR A 315 14.09 -11.61 -21.69
N LEU A 316 13.84 -10.30 -21.63
CA LEU A 316 12.54 -9.71 -21.97
C LEU A 316 12.12 -10.03 -23.41
N ASN A 317 13.08 -10.08 -24.35
CA ASN A 317 12.84 -10.49 -25.74
C ASN A 317 12.43 -11.98 -25.86
N GLU A 318 13.07 -12.91 -25.11
CA GLU A 318 12.62 -14.32 -25.08
C GLU A 318 11.22 -14.46 -24.46
N ILE A 319 10.95 -13.78 -23.34
CA ILE A 319 9.66 -13.85 -22.65
C ILE A 319 8.53 -13.29 -23.54
N ALA A 320 8.66 -12.06 -24.02
CA ALA A 320 7.58 -11.38 -24.74
C ALA A 320 7.35 -11.95 -26.15
N PHE A 321 8.41 -12.24 -26.91
CA PHE A 321 8.30 -12.47 -28.36
C PHE A 321 8.70 -13.88 -28.81
N HIS A 322 9.45 -14.64 -27.99
CA HIS A 322 9.85 -16.03 -28.33
C HIS A 322 9.54 -17.08 -27.23
N PRO A 323 8.36 -17.06 -26.57
CA PRO A 323 8.00 -18.02 -25.53
C PRO A 323 7.79 -19.45 -26.06
N LYS A 324 7.88 -20.43 -25.16
CA LYS A 324 7.91 -21.87 -25.51
C LYS A 324 6.69 -22.61 -24.96
N PHE A 325 5.64 -22.66 -25.78
CA PHE A 325 4.36 -23.34 -25.52
C PHE A 325 4.46 -24.88 -25.50
N LEU A 326 5.32 -25.43 -24.64
CA LEU A 326 5.42 -26.87 -24.39
C LEU A 326 4.18 -27.33 -23.62
N ALA A 327 3.48 -28.35 -24.11
CA ALA A 327 2.25 -28.86 -23.47
C ALA A 327 2.44 -29.25 -22.00
N SER A 328 3.60 -29.84 -21.64
CA SER A 328 3.94 -30.17 -20.25
C SER A 328 4.21 -28.94 -19.36
N ARG A 329 4.51 -27.78 -19.94
CA ARG A 329 4.59 -26.49 -19.22
C ARG A 329 3.20 -25.88 -19.05
N VAL A 330 2.40 -25.85 -20.11
CA VAL A 330 0.99 -25.42 -20.06
C VAL A 330 0.23 -26.19 -18.98
N GLU A 331 0.36 -27.52 -18.93
CA GLU A 331 -0.31 -28.36 -17.93
C GLU A 331 0.34 -28.35 -16.53
N LYS A 332 1.44 -27.61 -16.35
CA LYS A 332 1.94 -27.21 -15.03
C LYS A 332 1.32 -25.88 -14.63
N GLU A 333 1.39 -24.87 -15.48
CA GLU A 333 0.89 -23.53 -15.16
C GLU A 333 -0.63 -23.47 -15.03
N ARG A 334 -1.39 -24.25 -15.81
CA ARG A 334 -2.83 -24.40 -15.64
C ARG A 334 -3.20 -24.84 -14.22
N ARG A 335 -2.41 -25.72 -13.59
CA ARG A 335 -2.62 -26.14 -12.20
C ARG A 335 -2.19 -25.09 -11.18
N ALA A 336 -1.23 -24.23 -11.50
CA ALA A 336 -0.90 -23.07 -10.68
C ALA A 336 -2.05 -22.05 -10.71
N ILE A 337 -2.51 -21.65 -11.90
CA ILE A 337 -3.60 -20.68 -12.10
C ILE A 337 -4.91 -21.18 -11.47
N LEU A 338 -5.23 -22.49 -11.56
CA LEU A 338 -6.41 -23.05 -10.88
C LEU A 338 -6.30 -22.99 -9.34
N SER A 339 -5.09 -23.18 -8.78
CA SER A 339 -4.84 -23.02 -7.33
C SER A 339 -4.87 -21.55 -6.90
N GLU A 340 -4.45 -20.63 -7.78
CA GLU A 340 -4.48 -19.19 -7.56
C GLU A 340 -5.90 -18.63 -7.61
N LEU A 341 -6.72 -19.06 -8.58
CA LEU A 341 -8.15 -18.75 -8.63
C LEU A 341 -8.87 -19.17 -7.33
N GLN A 342 -8.53 -20.34 -6.78
CA GLN A 342 -9.06 -20.80 -5.49
C GLN A 342 -8.52 -19.98 -4.29
N MET A 343 -7.27 -19.53 -4.34
CA MET A 343 -6.65 -18.69 -3.30
C MET A 343 -7.20 -17.26 -3.28
N MET A 344 -7.47 -16.69 -4.46
CA MET A 344 -7.92 -15.30 -4.63
C MET A 344 -9.44 -15.12 -4.42
N ASN A 345 -10.24 -16.20 -4.38
CA ASN A 345 -11.70 -16.13 -4.27
C ASN A 345 -12.24 -15.75 -2.86
N THR A 346 -11.64 -14.74 -2.22
CA THR A 346 -12.07 -14.19 -0.93
C THR A 346 -13.36 -13.36 -1.06
N ILE A 347 -13.95 -12.93 0.06
CA ILE A 347 -15.16 -12.10 0.01
C ILE A 347 -14.87 -10.68 -0.49
N GLU A 348 -13.68 -10.14 -0.20
CA GLU A 348 -13.20 -8.86 -0.68
C GLU A 348 -13.12 -8.87 -2.22
N TYR A 349 -12.44 -9.87 -2.78
CA TYR A 349 -12.35 -10.03 -4.24
C TYR A 349 -13.72 -10.20 -4.92
N ARG A 350 -14.65 -10.92 -4.28
CA ARG A 350 -16.03 -11.05 -4.77
C ARG A 350 -16.79 -9.73 -4.75
N VAL A 351 -16.63 -8.92 -3.69
CA VAL A 351 -17.20 -7.57 -3.63
C VAL A 351 -16.63 -6.71 -4.76
N ASP A 352 -15.31 -6.67 -4.95
CA ASP A 352 -14.68 -5.91 -6.03
C ASP A 352 -15.18 -6.33 -7.41
N CYS A 353 -15.35 -7.65 -7.62
CA CYS A 353 -15.96 -8.19 -8.84
C CYS A 353 -17.40 -7.72 -9.03
N GLN A 354 -18.22 -7.68 -7.97
CA GLN A 354 -19.59 -7.15 -8.04
C GLN A 354 -19.63 -5.65 -8.31
N LEU A 355 -18.74 -4.86 -7.71
CA LEU A 355 -18.64 -3.42 -7.95
C LEU A 355 -18.28 -3.15 -9.43
N LEU A 356 -17.23 -3.78 -9.94
CA LEU A 356 -16.78 -3.65 -11.33
C LEU A 356 -17.79 -4.21 -12.35
N GLN A 357 -18.48 -5.32 -12.03
CA GLN A 357 -19.55 -5.88 -12.87
C GLN A 357 -20.67 -4.87 -13.14
N HIS A 358 -21.12 -4.15 -12.11
CA HIS A 358 -22.20 -3.17 -12.26
C HIS A 358 -21.70 -1.83 -12.81
N LEU A 359 -20.54 -1.33 -12.34
CA LEU A 359 -19.90 -0.10 -12.83
C LEU A 359 -19.62 -0.13 -14.34
N HIS A 360 -19.26 -1.29 -14.89
CA HIS A 360 -18.96 -1.47 -16.31
C HIS A 360 -19.95 -2.40 -17.03
N SER A 361 -21.17 -2.51 -16.51
CA SER A 361 -22.23 -3.38 -17.04
C SER A 361 -22.65 -3.07 -18.48
N GLU A 362 -22.24 -1.93 -19.05
CA GLU A 362 -22.42 -1.60 -20.46
C GLU A 362 -21.34 -2.16 -21.41
N ASN A 363 -20.21 -2.66 -20.90
CA ASN A 363 -19.04 -3.01 -21.73
C ASN A 363 -18.33 -4.32 -21.27
N LYS A 364 -17.30 -4.77 -22.02
CA LYS A 364 -16.59 -6.05 -21.78
C LYS A 364 -15.91 -6.15 -20.40
N LEU A 365 -15.51 -5.05 -19.74
CA LEU A 365 -14.78 -5.06 -18.45
C LEU A 365 -15.55 -5.85 -17.38
N SER A 366 -16.88 -5.72 -17.36
CA SER A 366 -17.78 -6.46 -16.45
C SER A 366 -17.69 -7.99 -16.56
N LYS A 367 -17.05 -8.54 -17.60
CA LYS A 367 -16.98 -9.98 -17.91
C LYS A 367 -15.58 -10.46 -18.33
N ARG A 368 -14.54 -9.68 -18.04
CA ARG A 368 -13.15 -9.95 -18.46
C ARG A 368 -12.16 -9.75 -17.32
N PHE A 369 -12.48 -10.28 -16.13
CA PHE A 369 -11.54 -10.30 -15.01
C PHE A 369 -10.27 -11.10 -15.39
N PRO A 370 -9.04 -10.61 -15.13
CA PRO A 370 -7.81 -11.22 -15.65
C PRO A 370 -7.62 -12.72 -15.34
N ILE A 371 -8.09 -13.18 -14.18
CA ILE A 371 -8.01 -14.60 -13.78
C ILE A 371 -8.85 -15.53 -14.68
N GLY A 372 -9.86 -15.00 -15.36
CA GLY A 372 -10.70 -15.74 -16.31
C GLY A 372 -11.77 -16.64 -15.68
N LEU A 373 -12.21 -17.63 -16.46
CA LEU A 373 -13.19 -18.63 -16.04
C LEU A 373 -12.55 -20.01 -15.90
N GLU A 374 -12.72 -20.65 -14.74
CA GLU A 374 -12.21 -22.00 -14.45
C GLU A 374 -12.55 -23.01 -15.56
N GLU A 375 -13.78 -22.93 -16.08
CA GLU A 375 -14.28 -23.79 -17.15
C GLU A 375 -13.66 -23.53 -18.53
N GLN A 376 -13.02 -22.38 -18.76
CA GLN A 376 -12.25 -22.15 -20.00
C GLN A 376 -10.77 -22.48 -19.79
N ILE A 377 -10.22 -22.11 -18.62
CA ILE A 377 -8.86 -22.44 -18.17
C ILE A 377 -8.60 -23.96 -18.26
N LYS A 378 -9.59 -24.80 -17.92
CA LYS A 378 -9.53 -26.27 -18.06
C LYS A 378 -9.45 -26.80 -19.50
N LYS A 379 -9.79 -26.01 -20.53
CA LYS A 379 -10.12 -26.52 -21.87
C LYS A 379 -9.12 -26.15 -22.99
N TRP A 380 -8.34 -25.08 -22.87
CA TRP A 380 -7.44 -24.65 -23.96
C TRP A 380 -6.23 -25.57 -24.14
N ASP A 381 -5.95 -25.97 -25.38
CA ASP A 381 -4.68 -26.58 -25.79
C ASP A 381 -3.55 -25.54 -25.99
N ALA A 382 -2.33 -26.01 -26.23
CA ALA A 382 -1.17 -25.17 -26.47
C ALA A 382 -1.22 -24.38 -27.80
N ASP A 383 -2.10 -24.75 -28.73
CA ASP A 383 -2.24 -24.08 -30.03
C ASP A 383 -3.23 -22.90 -29.96
N LYS A 384 -4.31 -23.00 -29.17
CA LYS A 384 -5.22 -21.89 -28.83
C LYS A 384 -4.48 -20.80 -28.04
N ILE A 385 -3.64 -21.20 -27.08
CA ILE A 385 -2.75 -20.31 -26.33
C ILE A 385 -1.74 -19.63 -27.28
N ARG A 386 -1.07 -20.37 -28.18
CA ARG A 386 -0.15 -19.79 -29.16
C ARG A 386 -0.82 -18.80 -30.11
N LYS A 387 -2.04 -19.10 -30.59
CA LYS A 387 -2.79 -18.20 -31.49
C LYS A 387 -3.12 -16.84 -30.88
N PHE A 388 -3.39 -16.77 -29.58
CA PHE A 388 -3.58 -15.48 -28.90
C PHE A 388 -2.24 -14.73 -28.75
N HIS A 389 -1.14 -15.44 -28.45
CA HIS A 389 0.19 -14.85 -28.44
C HIS A 389 0.55 -14.25 -29.82
N GLU A 390 0.43 -15.04 -30.90
CA GLU A 390 0.62 -14.62 -32.30
C GLU A 390 -0.28 -13.44 -32.72
N ARG A 391 -1.47 -13.30 -32.12
CA ARG A 391 -2.43 -12.21 -32.41
C ARG A 391 -1.99 -10.86 -31.84
N TRP A 392 -1.29 -10.85 -30.70
CA TRP A 392 -1.12 -9.65 -29.86
C TRP A 392 0.31 -9.28 -29.48
N TYR A 393 1.22 -10.25 -29.39
CA TYR A 393 2.58 -10.05 -28.89
C TYR A 393 3.54 -9.75 -30.06
N PHE A 394 3.40 -8.54 -30.61
CA PHE A 394 4.27 -8.03 -31.67
C PHE A 394 4.88 -6.66 -31.28
N PRO A 395 6.09 -6.29 -31.73
CA PRO A 395 6.83 -5.14 -31.18
C PRO A 395 6.08 -3.80 -31.23
N ALA A 396 5.32 -3.53 -32.28
CA ALA A 396 4.50 -2.31 -32.39
C ALA A 396 3.34 -2.23 -31.37
N ASN A 397 2.96 -3.34 -30.74
CA ASN A 397 1.99 -3.40 -29.65
C ASN A 397 2.64 -3.41 -28.25
N ALA A 398 3.92 -3.03 -28.14
CA ALA A 398 4.68 -3.06 -26.91
C ALA A 398 5.34 -1.71 -26.57
N THR A 399 5.69 -1.53 -25.30
CA THR A 399 6.46 -0.40 -24.78
C THR A 399 7.47 -0.88 -23.73
N LEU A 400 8.74 -0.54 -23.93
CA LEU A 400 9.83 -0.84 -23.02
C LEU A 400 10.19 0.40 -22.18
N TYR A 401 9.91 0.35 -20.88
CA TYR A 401 10.33 1.37 -19.92
C TYR A 401 11.60 0.92 -19.21
N ILE A 402 12.58 1.82 -19.05
CA ILE A 402 13.81 1.55 -18.29
C ILE A 402 14.11 2.74 -17.37
N VAL A 403 14.18 2.49 -16.06
CA VAL A 403 14.40 3.54 -15.05
C VAL A 403 15.48 3.09 -14.07
N GLY A 404 16.55 3.88 -13.91
CA GLY A 404 17.64 3.51 -13.03
C GLY A 404 18.99 4.16 -13.34
N ASP A 405 20.04 3.59 -12.76
CA ASP A 405 21.40 4.16 -12.74
C ASP A 405 22.12 4.00 -14.08
N ILE A 406 21.61 4.72 -15.09
CA ILE A 406 21.94 4.57 -16.52
C ILE A 406 22.49 5.90 -17.04
N ASP A 407 23.81 6.07 -16.96
CA ASP A 407 24.50 7.30 -17.38
C ASP A 407 24.66 7.44 -18.91
N ASN A 408 24.61 6.35 -19.68
CA ASN A 408 24.87 6.36 -21.12
C ASN A 408 23.64 5.94 -21.96
N ILE A 409 22.71 6.89 -22.11
CA ILE A 409 21.48 6.76 -22.92
C ILE A 409 21.77 6.26 -24.35
N SER A 410 22.80 6.78 -25.02
CA SER A 410 23.12 6.38 -26.39
C SER A 410 23.52 4.90 -26.50
N LYS A 411 24.29 4.39 -25.53
CA LYS A 411 24.61 2.96 -25.42
C LYS A 411 23.37 2.13 -25.12
N THR A 412 22.49 2.58 -24.21
CA THR A 412 21.22 1.90 -23.92
C THR A 412 20.32 1.82 -25.14
N ILE A 413 20.18 2.89 -25.92
CA ILE A 413 19.41 2.88 -27.17
C ILE A 413 20.01 1.88 -28.18
N GLN A 414 21.34 1.85 -28.34
CA GLN A 414 22.02 0.85 -29.18
C GLN A 414 21.80 -0.59 -28.69
N GLN A 415 21.73 -0.83 -27.38
CA GLN A 415 21.43 -2.14 -26.81
C GLN A 415 19.96 -2.55 -27.04
N ILE A 416 19.02 -1.61 -26.92
CA ILE A 416 17.61 -1.82 -27.26
C ILE A 416 17.46 -2.16 -28.76
N GLU A 417 18.11 -1.39 -29.64
CA GLU A 417 18.09 -1.63 -31.09
C GLU A 417 18.75 -2.96 -31.47
N ALA A 418 19.88 -3.32 -30.86
CA ALA A 418 20.58 -4.58 -31.12
C ALA A 418 19.78 -5.83 -30.69
N VAL A 419 18.99 -5.75 -29.61
CA VAL A 419 18.17 -6.87 -29.12
C VAL A 419 16.80 -6.93 -29.81
N PHE A 420 16.11 -5.80 -29.95
CA PHE A 420 14.71 -5.78 -30.40
C PHE A 420 14.52 -5.33 -31.86
N GLY A 421 15.53 -4.76 -32.51
CA GLY A 421 15.41 -4.20 -33.86
C GLY A 421 15.11 -5.24 -34.95
N GLN A 422 15.50 -6.50 -34.74
CA GLN A 422 15.22 -7.62 -35.65
C GLN A 422 13.95 -8.40 -35.27
N THR A 423 13.48 -8.27 -34.03
CA THR A 423 12.30 -8.99 -33.52
C THR A 423 11.06 -8.71 -34.39
N GLY A 424 10.34 -9.77 -34.74
CA GLY A 424 9.10 -9.71 -35.53
C GLY A 424 9.29 -9.58 -37.06
N MET A 425 10.51 -9.41 -37.57
CA MET A 425 10.76 -9.32 -39.02
C MET A 425 10.87 -10.67 -39.73
N GLU A 426 11.08 -11.77 -38.99
CA GLU A 426 11.36 -13.10 -39.55
C GLU A 426 10.18 -13.72 -40.33
N ASN A 427 8.95 -13.25 -40.09
CA ASN A 427 7.73 -13.81 -40.68
C ASN A 427 7.53 -13.49 -42.18
N GLU A 428 8.35 -12.63 -42.80
CA GLU A 428 8.32 -12.42 -44.26
C GLU A 428 9.25 -13.40 -45.04
N ALA A 429 10.04 -14.24 -44.35
CA ALA A 429 11.25 -14.84 -44.94
C ALA A 429 11.24 -16.36 -45.21
N VAL A 430 10.10 -17.07 -45.16
CA VAL A 430 9.99 -18.47 -45.69
C VAL A 430 8.59 -18.74 -46.28
N ALA A 431 8.52 -18.94 -47.62
CA ALA A 431 7.66 -19.93 -48.31
C ALA A 431 7.65 -19.76 -49.85
N ALA A 432 8.81 -19.86 -50.52
CA ALA A 432 8.82 -20.03 -51.98
C ALA A 432 8.52 -21.52 -52.32
N PRO A 433 7.44 -21.87 -53.05
CA PRO A 433 7.13 -23.26 -53.34
C PRO A 433 8.13 -23.86 -54.34
N THR A 434 8.90 -24.86 -53.92
CA THR A 434 9.75 -25.62 -54.83
C THR A 434 8.90 -26.54 -55.72
N SER A 435 9.08 -26.43 -57.03
CA SER A 435 8.31 -27.18 -58.01
C SER A 435 8.69 -28.67 -58.03
N SER A 436 7.95 -29.50 -57.31
CA SER A 436 8.04 -30.97 -57.43
C SER A 436 7.33 -31.43 -58.70
N ALA A 437 8.10 -31.94 -59.67
CA ALA A 437 7.57 -32.40 -60.95
C ALA A 437 7.35 -33.92 -60.96
N PHE A 438 6.19 -34.39 -60.48
CA PHE A 438 5.67 -35.73 -60.81
C PHE A 438 4.15 -35.83 -60.57
N GLY A 439 3.45 -36.61 -61.40
CA GLY A 439 2.06 -37.04 -61.13
C GLY A 439 0.94 -36.21 -61.75
N GLY A 440 0.84 -36.19 -63.08
CA GLY A 440 -0.36 -35.70 -63.77
C GLY A 440 -1.27 -36.84 -64.23
N LEU A 441 -2.46 -36.98 -63.64
CA LEU A 441 -3.72 -37.50 -64.23
C LEU A 441 -4.84 -37.38 -63.18
N GLY A 442 -6.06 -36.94 -63.54
CA GLY A 442 -7.16 -36.87 -62.56
C GLY A 442 -8.36 -35.94 -62.84
N SER A 443 -8.39 -35.21 -63.95
CA SER A 443 -9.53 -34.32 -64.27
C SER A 443 -10.68 -35.07 -64.96
N PHE A 444 -11.56 -35.73 -64.20
CA PHE A 444 -12.89 -36.16 -64.68
C PHE A 444 -13.92 -36.22 -63.53
N LEU A 445 -15.20 -36.09 -63.90
CA LEU A 445 -16.43 -36.10 -63.06
C LEU A 445 -16.86 -34.75 -62.43
N LEU A 446 -17.63 -34.01 -63.23
CA LEU A 446 -18.63 -33.01 -62.84
C LEU A 446 -19.99 -33.71 -62.57
N PRO A 447 -20.93 -33.12 -61.80
CA PRO A 447 -21.89 -32.17 -62.39
C PRO A 447 -22.27 -30.94 -61.52
N LYS A 448 -22.99 -29.98 -62.14
CA LYS A 448 -23.50 -28.72 -61.57
C LYS A 448 -25.03 -28.79 -61.38
N LEU A 449 -25.58 -27.90 -60.54
CA LEU A 449 -26.97 -27.32 -60.56
C LEU A 449 -27.06 -26.29 -59.40
N GLY A 450 -27.69 -25.11 -59.45
CA GLY A 450 -28.26 -24.22 -60.50
C GLY A 450 -28.48 -22.82 -59.85
N VAL A 451 -28.22 -21.67 -60.49
CA VAL A 451 -29.08 -20.87 -61.41
C VAL A 451 -30.46 -20.52 -60.81
N GLY A 452 -30.98 -19.28 -60.75
CA GLY A 452 -30.52 -17.91 -61.14
C GLY A 452 -31.21 -16.86 -60.24
N LEU A 453 -31.30 -15.53 -60.45
CA LEU A 453 -31.07 -14.57 -61.56
C LEU A 453 -30.41 -13.29 -60.94
N ALA A 454 -29.48 -12.53 -61.54
CA ALA A 454 -29.57 -11.66 -62.73
C ALA A 454 -30.62 -10.52 -62.63
N GLY A 455 -30.27 -9.23 -62.76
CA GLY A 455 -28.95 -8.58 -62.86
C GLY A 455 -29.03 -7.15 -63.45
N ASN A 456 -27.91 -6.43 -63.49
CA ASN A 456 -27.66 -5.36 -64.48
C ASN A 456 -26.16 -5.00 -64.57
N LEU A 457 -25.72 -4.47 -65.71
CA LEU A 457 -24.30 -4.30 -66.07
C LEU A 457 -23.94 -2.85 -66.43
N SER A 458 -22.76 -2.43 -65.99
CA SER A 458 -21.89 -1.50 -66.73
C SER A 458 -20.45 -1.88 -66.46
N HIS A 459 -19.63 -1.99 -67.52
CA HIS A 459 -18.23 -2.40 -67.40
C HIS A 459 -17.33 -1.26 -66.96
N ASP A 460 -16.38 -1.55 -66.07
CA ASP A 460 -14.99 -1.18 -66.34
C ASP A 460 -14.00 -2.20 -65.75
N ARG A 461 -12.73 -2.18 -66.20
CA ARG A 461 -11.73 -3.23 -65.89
C ARG A 461 -10.97 -2.98 -64.59
N PRO A 462 -10.88 -3.96 -63.66
CA PRO A 462 -9.87 -3.92 -62.60
C PRO A 462 -8.50 -4.34 -63.16
N VAL A 463 -7.47 -3.50 -62.96
CA VAL A 463 -6.07 -3.88 -63.19
C VAL A 463 -5.55 -4.60 -61.95
N VAL A 464 -5.34 -5.91 -62.05
CA VAL A 464 -4.80 -6.73 -60.96
C VAL A 464 -3.27 -6.57 -60.89
N SER A 465 -2.81 -5.47 -60.28
CA SER A 465 -1.40 -5.27 -59.90
C SER A 465 -1.26 -4.13 -58.86
N ALA A 466 -1.53 -4.43 -57.58
CA ALA A 466 -1.28 -3.52 -56.45
C ALA A 466 -1.37 -4.17 -55.05
N GLU A 467 -2.04 -5.33 -54.90
CA GLU A 467 -2.37 -5.90 -53.58
C GLU A 467 -1.43 -7.02 -53.14
N GLN A 468 -0.18 -6.66 -52.83
CA GLN A 468 0.72 -7.51 -52.04
C GLN A 468 1.72 -6.74 -51.15
N SER A 469 1.57 -5.40 -51.05
CA SER A 469 2.48 -4.49 -50.34
C SER A 469 1.77 -3.63 -49.29
N LYS A 470 0.75 -4.20 -48.61
CA LYS A 470 -0.07 -3.51 -47.59
C LYS A 470 -0.13 -4.20 -46.21
N ILE A 471 0.95 -4.89 -45.82
CA ILE A 471 1.28 -4.97 -44.38
C ILE A 471 1.97 -3.66 -44.00
N LEU A 472 1.19 -2.57 -44.03
CA LEU A 472 1.67 -1.27 -43.56
C LEU A 472 1.98 -1.36 -42.06
N LYS A 473 2.92 -0.51 -41.60
CA LYS A 473 3.21 -0.30 -40.18
C LYS A 473 1.90 -0.21 -39.39
N LYS A 474 1.66 -1.14 -38.47
CA LYS A 474 0.61 -1.02 -37.44
C LYS A 474 1.04 0.05 -36.43
N GLU A 475 0.95 1.31 -36.83
CA GLU A 475 0.85 2.42 -35.88
C GLU A 475 -0.38 2.23 -34.98
N ARG A 476 -0.43 2.93 -33.84
CA ARG A 476 -1.26 2.65 -32.63
C ARG A 476 -2.79 2.48 -32.84
N HIS A 477 -3.32 2.65 -34.06
CA HIS A 477 -4.75 2.79 -34.35
C HIS A 477 -5.22 1.89 -35.51
N ALA A 478 -5.44 0.60 -35.21
CA ALA A 478 -6.22 -0.31 -36.07
C ALA A 478 -6.79 -1.54 -35.32
N VAL A 479 -6.04 -2.08 -34.35
CA VAL A 479 -6.37 -3.39 -33.73
C VAL A 479 -7.33 -3.27 -32.55
N ARG A 480 -7.33 -2.13 -31.84
CA ARG A 480 -8.06 -1.95 -30.57
C ARG A 480 -8.88 -0.66 -30.59
N PRO A 481 -10.21 -0.71 -30.74
CA PRO A 481 -11.05 0.43 -30.38
C PRO A 481 -10.99 0.63 -28.85
N PRO A 482 -11.04 1.88 -28.34
CA PRO A 482 -11.13 2.10 -26.90
C PRO A 482 -12.43 1.50 -26.34
N VAL A 483 -12.41 1.13 -25.06
CA VAL A 483 -13.61 0.68 -24.35
C VAL A 483 -14.67 1.79 -24.42
N LYS A 484 -15.88 1.42 -24.83
CA LYS A 484 -17.00 2.36 -24.93
C LYS A 484 -17.74 2.38 -23.61
N HIS A 485 -17.55 3.46 -22.86
CA HIS A 485 -18.28 3.73 -21.63
C HIS A 485 -19.58 4.48 -21.92
N ASN A 486 -20.61 4.22 -21.12
CA ASN A 486 -21.73 5.15 -20.98
C ASN A 486 -21.34 6.19 -19.92
N TRP A 487 -21.38 7.47 -20.26
CA TRP A 487 -20.89 8.55 -19.42
C TRP A 487 -22.00 9.17 -18.57
N SER A 488 -21.70 9.43 -17.30
CA SER A 488 -22.56 10.18 -16.38
C SER A 488 -22.62 11.65 -16.78
N PHE A 489 -23.41 11.98 -17.80
CA PHE A 489 -23.67 13.36 -18.24
C PHE A 489 -25.14 13.76 -18.00
N PRO A 490 -25.41 15.02 -17.63
CA PRO A 490 -26.76 15.57 -17.54
C PRO A 490 -27.59 15.34 -18.81
N GLY A 491 -28.88 15.06 -18.63
CA GLY A 491 -29.84 14.90 -19.73
C GLY A 491 -29.75 13.59 -20.53
N ASN A 492 -28.67 12.82 -20.45
CA ASN A 492 -28.54 11.51 -21.10
C ASN A 492 -29.25 10.40 -20.29
N ASN A 493 -30.56 10.57 -20.09
CA ASN A 493 -31.33 9.88 -19.05
C ASN A 493 -31.83 8.48 -19.49
N GLU A 494 -30.94 7.64 -20.02
CA GLU A 494 -31.21 6.23 -20.31
C GLU A 494 -31.34 5.43 -19.01
N TYR A 495 -32.58 5.27 -18.53
CA TYR A 495 -33.00 4.38 -17.42
C TYR A 495 -31.98 4.24 -16.28
N VAL A 496 -32.00 5.20 -15.35
CA VAL A 496 -31.27 5.11 -14.07
C VAL A 496 -31.52 3.72 -13.45
N LYS A 497 -30.44 2.94 -13.32
CA LYS A 497 -30.53 1.57 -12.82
C LYS A 497 -30.95 1.59 -11.35
N PRO A 498 -31.82 0.67 -10.90
CA PRO A 498 -32.11 0.53 -9.48
C PRO A 498 -30.82 0.19 -8.71
N PRO A 499 -30.72 0.56 -7.42
CA PRO A 499 -29.64 0.07 -6.57
C PRO A 499 -29.55 -1.46 -6.55
N GLU A 500 -28.41 -2.00 -6.93
CA GLU A 500 -28.14 -3.44 -6.95
C GLU A 500 -27.63 -3.90 -5.58
N ILE A 501 -28.00 -5.11 -5.14
CA ILE A 501 -27.78 -5.56 -3.75
C ILE A 501 -27.12 -6.94 -3.71
N PHE A 502 -25.87 -6.98 -3.25
CA PHE A 502 -25.09 -8.20 -3.10
C PHE A 502 -25.14 -8.72 -1.66
N HIS A 503 -25.90 -9.80 -1.44
CA HIS A 503 -26.05 -10.47 -0.15
C HIS A 503 -25.03 -11.62 0.02
N HIS A 504 -24.15 -11.56 1.03
CA HIS A 504 -23.19 -12.64 1.32
C HIS A 504 -23.11 -13.01 2.80
N GLU A 505 -22.71 -14.24 3.12
CA GLU A 505 -22.71 -14.76 4.50
C GLU A 505 -21.49 -14.31 5.30
N LEU A 506 -20.34 -14.21 4.63
CA LEU A 506 -19.07 -13.77 5.22
C LEU A 506 -19.02 -12.24 5.48
N LEU A 507 -19.91 -11.47 4.82
CA LEU A 507 -20.09 -10.04 5.08
C LEU A 507 -20.68 -9.79 6.49
N GLN A 508 -20.46 -8.58 7.00
CA GLN A 508 -20.71 -8.20 8.40
C GLN A 508 -21.34 -6.82 8.50
N ASN A 509 -20.68 -5.82 7.91
CA ASN A 509 -21.14 -4.45 7.83
C ASN A 509 -21.96 -4.22 6.56
N PHE A 510 -22.79 -3.18 6.59
CA PHE A 510 -23.38 -2.61 5.38
C PHE A 510 -22.32 -1.76 4.67
N SER A 511 -22.19 -1.91 3.36
CA SER A 511 -21.41 -1.01 2.50
C SER A 511 -22.25 -0.64 1.29
N ILE A 512 -22.24 0.62 0.87
CA ILE A 512 -22.84 1.06 -0.40
C ILE A 512 -21.88 1.97 -1.14
N ASN A 513 -21.78 1.73 -2.45
CA ASN A 513 -20.92 2.45 -3.37
C ASN A 513 -21.78 3.07 -4.48
N MET A 514 -21.74 4.38 -4.63
CA MET A 514 -22.40 5.10 -5.72
C MET A 514 -21.35 5.75 -6.63
N PHE A 515 -21.42 5.43 -7.91
CA PHE A 515 -20.38 5.75 -8.88
C PHE A 515 -20.85 6.79 -9.91
N CYS A 516 -19.98 7.74 -10.23
CA CYS A 516 -20.09 8.63 -11.40
C CYS A 516 -18.90 8.39 -12.32
N LYS A 517 -19.13 8.30 -13.63
CA LYS A 517 -18.13 7.88 -14.63
C LYS A 517 -18.02 8.89 -15.75
N ILE A 518 -16.86 9.54 -15.88
CA ILE A 518 -16.61 10.61 -16.87
C ILE A 518 -15.29 10.37 -17.64
N PRO A 519 -15.07 11.00 -18.81
CA PRO A 519 -13.83 10.83 -19.57
C PRO A 519 -12.60 11.39 -18.84
N VAL A 520 -11.47 10.69 -18.96
CA VAL A 520 -10.16 11.08 -18.40
C VAL A 520 -9.80 12.52 -18.75
N SER A 521 -9.55 13.34 -17.73
CA SER A 521 -9.24 14.76 -17.86
C SER A 521 -7.73 14.98 -18.07
N LYS A 522 -7.24 14.67 -19.28
CA LYS A 522 -5.81 14.71 -19.63
C LYS A 522 -5.13 16.01 -19.23
N VAL A 523 -4.12 15.90 -18.36
CA VAL A 523 -3.38 17.05 -17.81
C VAL A 523 -2.22 17.38 -18.75
N GLN A 524 -2.43 18.33 -19.66
CA GLN A 524 -1.42 18.73 -20.67
C GLN A 524 -1.10 20.23 -20.68
N THR A 525 -1.96 21.05 -20.08
CA THR A 525 -1.87 22.51 -20.01
C THR A 525 -1.98 23.03 -18.58
N TYR A 526 -1.60 24.30 -18.37
CA TYR A 526 -1.77 24.96 -17.07
C TYR A 526 -3.24 25.06 -16.65
N GLY A 527 -4.18 25.13 -17.61
CA GLY A 527 -5.62 25.06 -17.35
C GLY A 527 -6.05 23.71 -16.76
N ASP A 528 -5.54 22.60 -17.28
CA ASP A 528 -5.86 21.26 -16.78
C ASP A 528 -5.32 21.07 -15.36
N LEU A 529 -4.07 21.50 -15.11
CA LEU A 529 -3.47 21.50 -13.77
C LEU A 529 -4.28 22.35 -12.78
N ARG A 530 -4.67 23.57 -13.17
CA ARG A 530 -5.53 24.44 -12.34
C ARG A 530 -6.85 23.75 -11.99
N ASN A 531 -7.47 23.05 -12.94
CA ASN A 531 -8.71 22.29 -12.70
C ASN A 531 -8.49 21.13 -11.71
N VAL A 532 -7.39 20.39 -11.81
CA VAL A 532 -7.03 19.33 -10.84
C VAL A 532 -6.77 19.91 -9.44
N LEU A 533 -6.08 21.05 -9.33
CA LEU A 533 -5.85 21.73 -8.05
C LEU A 533 -7.18 22.17 -7.41
N MET A 534 -8.07 22.81 -8.17
CA MET A 534 -9.37 23.26 -7.67
C MET A 534 -10.26 22.08 -7.19
N LYS A 535 -10.28 20.96 -7.94
CA LYS A 535 -10.92 19.71 -7.49
C LYS A 535 -10.31 19.19 -6.18
N ARG A 536 -8.97 19.09 -6.09
CA ARG A 536 -8.28 18.52 -4.92
C ARG A 536 -8.50 19.33 -3.64
N ILE A 537 -8.52 20.66 -3.74
CA ILE A 537 -8.86 21.56 -2.61
C ILE A 537 -10.28 21.28 -2.11
N PHE A 538 -11.25 21.24 -3.02
CA PHE A 538 -12.66 21.05 -2.68
C PHE A 538 -12.94 19.66 -2.06
N LEU A 539 -12.34 18.61 -2.62
CA LEU A 539 -12.44 17.24 -2.08
C LEU A 539 -11.73 17.09 -0.72
N SER A 540 -10.62 17.79 -0.51
CA SER A 540 -9.91 17.81 0.78
C SER A 540 -10.78 18.44 1.89
N ALA A 541 -11.53 19.50 1.56
CA ALA A 541 -12.53 20.06 2.48
C ALA A 541 -13.66 19.06 2.79
N LEU A 542 -14.18 18.34 1.79
CA LEU A 542 -15.21 17.32 2.02
C LEU A 542 -14.75 16.24 2.99
N GLN A 543 -13.58 15.63 2.73
CA GLN A 543 -13.07 14.54 3.57
C GLN A 543 -12.83 15.01 5.01
N PHE A 544 -12.37 16.25 5.21
CA PHE A 544 -12.19 16.81 6.56
C PHE A 544 -13.51 17.04 7.31
N ARG A 545 -14.55 17.58 6.63
CA ARG A 545 -15.88 17.78 7.22
C ARG A 545 -16.54 16.44 7.59
N ILE A 546 -16.46 15.45 6.70
CA ILE A 546 -16.92 14.08 6.93
C ILE A 546 -16.17 13.40 8.10
N ASN A 547 -14.84 13.47 8.11
CA ASN A 547 -14.02 12.97 9.22
C ASN A 547 -14.39 13.65 10.54
N THR A 548 -14.81 14.91 10.51
CA THR A 548 -15.29 15.64 11.69
C THR A 548 -16.67 15.17 12.17
N ARG A 549 -17.61 14.88 11.27
CA ARG A 549 -18.93 14.31 11.63
C ARG A 549 -18.84 12.94 12.30
N TYR A 550 -17.85 12.13 11.93
CA TYR A 550 -17.57 10.83 12.55
C TYR A 550 -17.22 10.92 14.06
N LYS A 551 -16.82 12.10 14.55
CA LYS A 551 -16.37 12.31 15.94
C LYS A 551 -17.52 12.58 16.93
N SER A 552 -18.73 12.82 16.43
CA SER A 552 -19.95 12.90 17.26
C SER A 552 -20.13 11.65 18.13
N SER A 553 -20.87 11.77 19.24
CA SER A 553 -20.92 10.73 20.28
C SER A 553 -21.40 9.35 19.80
N ASN A 554 -22.16 9.32 18.71
CA ASN A 554 -22.55 8.10 18.02
C ASN A 554 -22.78 8.38 16.52
N PRO A 555 -21.77 8.22 15.65
CA PRO A 555 -21.98 8.36 14.21
C PRO A 555 -22.78 7.15 13.70
N PRO A 556 -23.77 7.33 12.81
CA PRO A 556 -24.50 6.19 12.22
C PRO A 556 -23.64 5.39 11.23
N PHE A 557 -22.42 5.84 10.92
CA PHE A 557 -21.54 5.32 9.89
C PHE A 557 -20.15 4.95 10.44
N THR A 558 -19.54 3.96 9.79
CA THR A 558 -18.18 3.44 10.03
C THR A 558 -17.12 4.31 9.34
N SER A 559 -17.35 4.60 8.06
CA SER A 559 -16.60 5.56 7.25
C SER A 559 -17.49 6.05 6.11
N ILE A 560 -17.23 7.27 5.66
CA ILE A 560 -17.75 7.81 4.41
C ILE A 560 -16.54 8.40 3.68
N GLU A 561 -16.37 8.01 2.43
CA GLU A 561 -15.20 8.33 1.60
C GLU A 561 -15.71 8.75 0.22
N LEU A 562 -15.13 9.81 -0.35
CA LEU A 562 -15.40 10.23 -1.74
C LEU A 562 -14.09 10.27 -2.53
N ASP A 563 -13.82 9.22 -3.29
CA ASP A 563 -12.69 9.20 -4.21
C ASP A 563 -13.04 9.89 -5.54
N HIS A 564 -12.03 10.45 -6.21
CA HIS A 564 -12.11 11.03 -7.55
C HIS A 564 -10.78 10.80 -8.28
N SER A 565 -10.67 9.68 -8.99
CA SER A 565 -9.44 9.18 -9.59
C SER A 565 -9.55 9.05 -11.11
N ASP A 566 -8.51 9.44 -11.85
CA ASP A 566 -8.33 9.11 -13.26
C ASP A 566 -7.71 7.70 -13.34
N SER A 567 -8.47 6.68 -13.73
CA SER A 567 -7.98 5.29 -13.76
C SER A 567 -7.47 4.88 -15.14
N GLY A 568 -6.18 4.54 -15.23
CA GLY A 568 -5.59 3.91 -16.42
C GLY A 568 -6.07 2.48 -16.65
N ARG A 569 -6.57 1.83 -15.59
CA ARG A 569 -7.06 0.45 -15.59
C ARG A 569 -8.49 0.32 -16.11
N GLU A 570 -9.38 1.22 -15.70
CA GLU A 570 -10.76 1.26 -16.17
C GLU A 570 -10.94 2.16 -17.41
N GLY A 571 -9.96 3.01 -17.75
CA GLY A 571 -9.98 3.88 -18.93
C GLY A 571 -10.83 5.16 -18.79
N CYS A 572 -11.26 5.48 -17.57
CA CYS A 572 -12.16 6.58 -17.25
C CYS A 572 -11.79 7.24 -15.91
N THR A 573 -12.22 8.49 -15.71
CA THR A 573 -12.29 9.06 -14.37
C THR A 573 -13.50 8.46 -13.64
N VAL A 574 -13.30 7.94 -12.44
CA VAL A 574 -14.37 7.45 -11.58
C VAL A 574 -14.46 8.35 -10.35
N THR A 575 -15.69 8.68 -9.95
CA THR A 575 -15.96 9.33 -8.66
C THR A 575 -16.83 8.39 -7.85
N THR A 576 -16.38 7.95 -6.68
CA THR A 576 -17.03 6.91 -5.89
C THR A 576 -17.35 7.44 -4.51
N LEU A 577 -18.65 7.52 -4.17
CA LEU A 577 -19.09 7.72 -2.80
C LEU A 577 -19.26 6.35 -2.14
N THR A 578 -18.37 6.02 -1.21
CA THR A 578 -18.43 4.80 -0.39
C THR A 578 -18.97 5.15 0.99
N VAL A 579 -19.99 4.44 1.46
CA VAL A 579 -20.59 4.60 2.79
C VAL A 579 -20.62 3.24 3.49
N ASN A 580 -19.83 3.09 4.54
CA ASN A 580 -19.77 1.90 5.38
C ASN A 580 -20.50 2.15 6.71
N ALA A 581 -21.27 1.18 7.20
CA ALA A 581 -22.08 1.33 8.42
C ALA A 581 -22.44 -0.01 9.10
N GLU A 582 -23.00 0.05 10.32
CA GLU A 582 -23.75 -1.10 10.85
C GLU A 582 -25.01 -1.37 10.02
N PRO A 583 -25.40 -2.64 9.84
CA PRO A 583 -26.69 -3.02 9.27
C PRO A 583 -27.92 -2.50 10.02
N LYS A 584 -27.80 -1.95 11.24
CA LYS A 584 -28.91 -1.28 11.95
C LYS A 584 -28.98 0.24 11.76
N ASN A 585 -27.90 0.88 11.28
CA ASN A 585 -27.79 2.34 11.14
C ASN A 585 -27.73 2.80 9.68
N TRP A 586 -27.82 1.87 8.72
CA TRP A 586 -27.46 2.09 7.31
C TRP A 586 -28.24 3.21 6.61
N GLN A 587 -29.55 3.38 6.89
CA GLN A 587 -30.32 4.49 6.33
C GLN A 587 -29.78 5.84 6.83
N SER A 588 -29.45 5.93 8.12
CA SER A 588 -28.89 7.13 8.74
C SER A 588 -27.47 7.42 8.25
N ALA A 589 -26.68 6.40 7.92
CA ALA A 589 -25.37 6.57 7.29
C ALA A 589 -25.48 7.19 5.88
N ILE A 590 -26.41 6.68 5.05
CA ILE A 590 -26.70 7.27 3.73
C ILE A 590 -27.17 8.73 3.87
N LYS A 591 -28.10 9.01 4.79
CA LYS A 591 -28.59 10.37 5.04
C LYS A 591 -27.45 11.33 5.34
N VAL A 592 -26.56 11.00 6.28
CA VAL A 592 -25.42 11.85 6.62
C VAL A 592 -24.51 12.04 5.41
N ALA A 593 -24.15 10.98 4.69
CA ALA A 593 -23.31 11.10 3.48
C ALA A 593 -23.89 12.08 2.44
N VAL A 594 -25.19 11.99 2.18
CA VAL A 594 -25.90 12.89 1.26
C VAL A 594 -25.97 14.33 1.81
N GLN A 595 -26.18 14.50 3.12
CA GLN A 595 -26.23 15.82 3.78
C GLN A 595 -24.88 16.55 3.75
N GLU A 596 -23.77 15.87 4.02
CA GLU A 596 -22.42 16.46 3.97
C GLU A 596 -22.07 16.91 2.55
N VAL A 597 -22.38 16.06 1.57
CA VAL A 597 -22.20 16.34 0.14
C VAL A 597 -23.07 17.51 -0.33
N ARG A 598 -24.33 17.59 0.13
CA ARG A 598 -25.18 18.77 -0.11
C ARG A 598 -24.64 20.03 0.55
N ARG A 599 -24.22 19.97 1.82
CA ARG A 599 -23.71 21.14 2.57
C ARG A 599 -22.48 21.75 1.90
N LEU A 600 -21.53 20.92 1.45
CA LEU A 600 -20.37 21.43 0.73
C LEU A 600 -20.72 22.02 -0.63
N LYS A 601 -21.70 21.47 -1.35
CA LYS A 601 -22.17 22.06 -2.62
C LYS A 601 -22.88 23.40 -2.43
N GLU A 602 -23.76 23.50 -1.44
CA GLU A 602 -24.65 24.66 -1.26
C GLU A 602 -23.94 25.85 -0.60
N PHE A 603 -23.11 25.60 0.42
CA PHE A 603 -22.36 26.66 1.12
C PHE A 603 -20.90 26.79 0.68
N GLY A 604 -20.38 25.82 -0.09
CA GLY A 604 -19.01 25.85 -0.60
C GLY A 604 -17.92 25.62 0.44
N VAL A 605 -16.69 25.74 -0.03
CA VAL A 605 -15.46 25.89 0.78
C VAL A 605 -15.39 27.33 1.27
N THR A 606 -14.92 27.54 2.51
CA THR A 606 -14.66 28.85 3.11
C THR A 606 -13.31 29.43 2.66
N LYS A 607 -13.10 30.74 2.85
CA LYS A 607 -11.81 31.38 2.55
C LYS A 607 -10.66 30.81 3.41
N GLY A 608 -10.91 30.47 4.68
CA GLY A 608 -9.92 29.82 5.54
C GLY A 608 -9.57 28.41 5.09
N GLU A 609 -10.56 27.58 4.73
CA GLU A 609 -10.30 26.25 4.15
C GLU A 609 -9.51 26.33 2.84
N LEU A 610 -9.90 27.21 1.90
CA LEU A 610 -9.17 27.42 0.65
C LEU A 610 -7.69 27.75 0.92
N SER A 611 -7.44 28.70 1.83
CA SER A 611 -6.07 29.10 2.17
C SER A 611 -5.27 27.96 2.82
N ARG A 612 -5.88 27.17 3.72
CA ARG A 612 -5.21 26.05 4.40
C ARG A 612 -4.87 24.91 3.44
N TYR A 613 -5.83 24.47 2.62
CA TYR A 613 -5.60 23.36 1.69
C TYR A 613 -4.67 23.76 0.54
N LEU A 614 -4.74 25.00 0.05
CA LEU A 614 -3.79 25.49 -0.96
C LEU A 614 -2.36 25.55 -0.43
N ASP A 615 -2.15 26.07 0.79
CA ASP A 615 -0.84 26.12 1.45
C ASP A 615 -0.27 24.71 1.71
N ALA A 616 -1.08 23.80 2.26
CA ALA A 616 -0.66 22.42 2.50
C ALA A 616 -0.26 21.69 1.20
N LEU A 617 -1.02 21.87 0.11
CA LEU A 617 -0.70 21.29 -1.21
C LEU A 617 0.56 21.89 -1.84
N LEU A 618 0.81 23.18 -1.64
CA LEU A 618 2.05 23.83 -2.07
C LEU A 618 3.24 23.31 -1.27
N LYS A 619 3.14 23.20 0.05
CA LYS A 619 4.19 22.67 0.95
C LYS A 619 4.54 21.21 0.65
N ASP A 620 3.53 20.36 0.43
CA ASP A 620 3.68 18.98 -0.07
C ASP A 620 4.52 18.96 -1.36
N SER A 621 4.12 19.76 -2.36
CA SER A 621 4.87 19.84 -3.61
C SER A 621 6.29 20.40 -3.46
N GLU A 622 6.53 21.35 -2.54
CA GLU A 622 7.87 21.89 -2.25
C GLU A 622 8.75 20.88 -1.47
N GLN A 623 8.15 19.93 -0.75
CA GLN A 623 8.86 18.79 -0.15
C GLN A 623 9.22 17.74 -1.21
N LEU A 624 8.27 17.33 -2.05
CA LEU A 624 8.55 16.41 -3.17
C LEU A 624 9.62 16.97 -4.12
N ALA A 625 9.60 18.28 -4.42
CA ALA A 625 10.61 18.96 -5.22
C ALA A 625 12.00 19.01 -4.55
N ALA A 626 12.06 19.01 -3.22
CA ALA A 626 13.31 18.92 -2.46
C ALA A 626 13.85 17.48 -2.35
N MET A 627 12.97 16.48 -2.44
CA MET A 627 13.29 15.05 -2.40
C MET A 627 13.54 14.42 -3.80
N ILE A 628 13.57 15.24 -4.86
CA ILE A 628 13.65 14.80 -6.26
C ILE A 628 14.78 13.81 -6.55
N ASP A 629 15.98 14.02 -5.99
CA ASP A 629 17.14 13.15 -6.21
C ASP A 629 17.15 11.89 -5.30
N ASN A 630 16.13 11.73 -4.43
CA ASN A 630 15.99 10.62 -3.46
C ASN A 630 14.78 9.71 -3.73
N MET A 631 13.94 9.98 -4.74
CA MET A 631 12.80 9.12 -5.11
C MET A 631 13.29 7.83 -5.78
N SER A 632 12.66 6.67 -5.50
CA SER A 632 13.12 5.41 -6.07
C SER A 632 12.77 5.27 -7.55
N SER A 633 13.52 4.42 -8.27
CA SER A 633 13.25 4.11 -9.67
C SER A 633 11.91 3.42 -9.89
N VAL A 634 11.37 2.72 -8.88
CA VAL A 634 10.02 2.12 -8.91
C VAL A 634 8.97 3.23 -8.83
N ASP A 635 9.03 4.12 -7.84
CA ASP A 635 8.06 5.21 -7.67
C ASP A 635 7.97 6.10 -8.93
N ASN A 636 9.13 6.38 -9.56
CA ASN A 636 9.19 7.13 -10.81
C ASN A 636 8.60 6.36 -12.00
N LEU A 637 8.82 5.04 -12.07
CA LEU A 637 8.38 4.19 -13.18
C LEU A 637 6.87 3.99 -13.16
N ASP A 638 6.28 3.68 -12.01
CA ASP A 638 4.83 3.51 -11.88
C ASP A 638 4.08 4.80 -12.26
N PHE A 639 4.56 5.97 -11.78
CA PHE A 639 4.04 7.28 -12.17
C PHE A 639 4.17 7.57 -13.68
N ILE A 640 5.27 7.13 -14.33
CA ILE A 640 5.45 7.28 -15.78
C ILE A 640 4.51 6.38 -16.57
N MET A 641 4.31 5.13 -16.15
CA MET A 641 3.41 4.18 -16.81
C MET A 641 1.95 4.64 -16.74
N GLU A 642 1.48 5.00 -15.54
CA GLU A 642 0.13 5.57 -15.35
C GLU A 642 -0.07 6.85 -16.19
N SER A 643 0.93 7.74 -16.19
CA SER A 643 0.88 8.98 -16.97
C SER A 643 0.86 8.78 -18.49
N ASP A 644 1.60 7.83 -19.06
CA ASP A 644 1.61 7.57 -20.52
C ASP A 644 0.35 6.79 -20.98
N ALA A 645 -0.19 5.92 -20.11
CA ALA A 645 -1.45 5.21 -20.33
C ALA A 645 -2.64 6.18 -20.44
N LEU A 646 -2.78 7.09 -19.48
CA LEU A 646 -3.81 8.13 -19.44
C LEU A 646 -3.53 9.28 -20.42
N GLY A 647 -2.25 9.55 -20.71
CA GLY A 647 -1.79 10.61 -21.61
C GLY A 647 -1.63 11.98 -20.94
N HIS A 648 -1.25 12.02 -19.67
CA HIS A 648 -0.82 13.24 -18.95
C HIS A 648 0.61 13.64 -19.36
N THR A 649 0.96 14.91 -19.18
CA THR A 649 2.34 15.38 -19.32
C THR A 649 3.16 14.99 -18.09
N VAL A 650 4.08 14.04 -18.23
CA VAL A 650 5.08 13.73 -17.20
C VAL A 650 6.02 14.92 -17.01
N MET A 651 6.07 15.44 -15.78
CA MET A 651 7.01 16.44 -15.29
C MET A 651 7.94 15.83 -14.24
N ASP A 652 9.08 16.46 -13.97
CA ASP A 652 9.80 16.21 -12.72
C ASP A 652 9.14 16.95 -11.53
N GLN A 653 9.48 16.60 -10.28
CA GLN A 653 8.81 17.19 -9.11
C GLN A 653 9.06 18.70 -8.96
N ARG A 654 10.19 19.23 -9.47
CA ARG A 654 10.49 20.66 -9.43
C ARG A 654 9.63 21.40 -10.46
N GLN A 655 9.58 20.91 -11.69
CA GLN A 655 8.65 21.40 -12.72
C GLN A 655 7.19 21.34 -12.25
N GLY A 656 6.81 20.25 -11.56
CA GLY A 656 5.49 20.07 -10.98
C GLY A 656 5.18 21.05 -9.85
N HIS A 657 6.15 21.38 -8.99
CA HIS A 657 6.02 22.41 -7.96
C HIS A 657 5.95 23.82 -8.55
N GLU A 658 6.89 24.18 -9.43
CA GLU A 658 6.93 25.47 -10.13
C GLU A 658 5.62 25.72 -10.90
N SER A 659 5.09 24.69 -11.56
CA SER A 659 3.81 24.78 -12.27
C SER A 659 2.60 24.88 -11.31
N LEU A 660 2.66 24.22 -10.14
CA LEU A 660 1.61 24.32 -9.12
C LEU A 660 1.58 25.72 -8.49
N VAL A 661 2.74 26.31 -8.19
CA VAL A 661 2.87 27.71 -7.74
C VAL A 661 2.31 28.67 -8.79
N ALA A 662 2.62 28.45 -10.06
CA ALA A 662 2.15 29.29 -11.16
C ALA A 662 0.61 29.25 -11.34
N VAL A 663 -0.07 28.13 -11.03
CA VAL A 663 -1.55 28.09 -11.03
C VAL A 663 -2.16 28.52 -9.70
N ALA A 664 -1.47 28.39 -8.56
CA ALA A 664 -2.00 28.70 -7.25
C ALA A 664 -2.42 30.17 -7.10
N GLY A 665 -1.60 31.09 -7.61
CA GLY A 665 -1.87 32.54 -7.57
C GLY A 665 -3.07 32.99 -8.42
N ILE A 666 -3.67 32.11 -9.21
CA ILE A 666 -4.84 32.38 -10.06
C ILE A 666 -6.05 31.51 -9.70
N VAL A 667 -6.07 30.82 -8.56
CA VAL A 667 -7.25 30.07 -8.08
C VAL A 667 -8.17 30.99 -7.29
N THR A 668 -9.45 31.09 -7.67
CA THR A 668 -10.46 31.85 -6.93
C THR A 668 -11.41 30.93 -6.15
N LEU A 669 -12.03 31.45 -5.08
CA LEU A 669 -12.98 30.71 -4.26
C LEU A 669 -14.25 30.33 -5.04
N GLU A 670 -14.71 31.22 -5.93
CA GLU A 670 -15.91 31.03 -6.75
C GLU A 670 -15.72 29.88 -7.76
N GLU A 671 -14.55 29.77 -8.38
CA GLU A 671 -14.24 28.70 -9.33
C GLU A 671 -14.01 27.35 -8.64
N VAL A 672 -13.36 27.34 -7.46
CA VAL A 672 -13.23 26.14 -6.63
C VAL A 672 -14.61 25.59 -6.27
N ASN A 673 -15.52 26.45 -5.82
CA ASN A 673 -16.87 26.05 -5.46
C ASN A 673 -17.71 25.65 -6.69
N SER A 674 -17.58 26.35 -7.82
CA SER A 674 -18.28 26.03 -9.09
C SER A 674 -17.83 24.72 -9.74
N ILE A 675 -16.55 24.38 -9.66
CA ILE A 675 -16.01 23.11 -10.20
C ILE A 675 -16.26 21.96 -9.23
N GLY A 676 -16.10 22.21 -7.92
CA GLY A 676 -16.41 21.24 -6.88
C GLY A 676 -17.87 20.81 -6.84
N ALA A 677 -18.80 21.78 -6.93
CA ALA A 677 -20.24 21.53 -7.00
C ALA A 677 -20.61 20.49 -8.07
N LYS A 678 -20.01 20.60 -9.27
CA LYS A 678 -20.24 19.69 -10.41
C LYS A 678 -19.80 18.26 -10.14
N VAL A 679 -18.71 18.06 -9.39
CA VAL A 679 -18.26 16.72 -8.96
C VAL A 679 -19.28 16.09 -8.02
N LEU A 680 -20.05 16.89 -7.28
CA LEU A 680 -21.06 16.43 -6.30
C LEU A 680 -22.49 16.35 -6.85
N GLU A 681 -22.77 16.79 -8.08
CA GLU A 681 -24.14 16.86 -8.63
C GLU A 681 -24.84 15.50 -8.65
N PHE A 682 -24.15 14.42 -8.99
CA PHE A 682 -24.72 13.06 -9.07
C PHE A 682 -25.25 12.51 -7.74
N ILE A 683 -24.80 13.08 -6.61
CA ILE A 683 -25.26 12.75 -5.25
C ILE A 683 -26.29 13.79 -4.78
N SER A 684 -25.91 15.06 -4.85
CA SER A 684 -26.66 16.18 -4.26
C SER A 684 -27.93 16.60 -5.02
N ASP A 685 -28.00 16.29 -6.31
CA ASP A 685 -29.18 16.47 -7.16
C ASP A 685 -29.74 15.12 -7.65
N PHE A 686 -29.43 14.02 -6.95
CA PHE A 686 -29.89 12.68 -7.31
C PHE A 686 -31.42 12.65 -7.59
N GLY A 687 -31.79 12.08 -8.74
CA GLY A 687 -33.17 12.04 -9.23
C GLY A 687 -33.66 13.27 -10.00
N LYS A 688 -32.94 14.40 -10.01
CA LYS A 688 -33.32 15.59 -10.80
C LYS A 688 -32.92 15.41 -12.28
N PRO A 689 -33.77 15.77 -13.27
CA PRO A 689 -33.45 15.61 -14.70
C PRO A 689 -32.22 16.40 -15.20
N SER A 690 -31.79 17.41 -14.44
CA SER A 690 -30.61 18.23 -14.72
C SER A 690 -29.30 17.66 -14.16
N ALA A 691 -29.34 16.60 -13.35
CA ALA A 691 -28.17 16.02 -12.72
C ALA A 691 -27.46 14.99 -13.63
N PRO A 692 -26.15 14.75 -13.44
CA PRO A 692 -25.51 13.53 -13.91
C PRO A 692 -26.13 12.32 -13.22
N PHE A 693 -26.48 11.27 -13.97
CA PHE A 693 -26.95 10.02 -13.37
C PHE A 693 -25.78 9.18 -12.82
N PRO A 694 -25.92 8.51 -11.66
CA PRO A 694 -24.94 7.53 -11.22
C PRO A 694 -24.82 6.37 -12.21
N ALA A 695 -23.60 6.01 -12.58
CA ALA A 695 -23.30 4.90 -13.49
C ALA A 695 -23.70 3.54 -12.88
N ALA A 696 -23.58 3.41 -11.56
CA ALA A 696 -24.09 2.31 -10.76
C ALA A 696 -24.31 2.75 -9.30
N ILE A 697 -25.19 2.05 -8.59
CA ILE A 697 -25.32 2.05 -7.13
C ILE A 697 -25.29 0.58 -6.72
N VAL A 698 -24.35 0.19 -5.86
CA VAL A 698 -24.19 -1.20 -5.40
C VAL A 698 -24.08 -1.24 -3.88
N ALA A 699 -24.98 -1.96 -3.22
CA ALA A 699 -24.94 -2.22 -1.78
C ALA A 699 -24.48 -3.66 -1.50
N CYS A 700 -23.39 -3.82 -0.76
CA CYS A 700 -22.85 -5.10 -0.30
C CYS A 700 -23.24 -5.30 1.16
N VAL A 701 -23.95 -6.39 1.46
CA VAL A 701 -24.63 -6.58 2.75
C VAL A 701 -24.53 -8.01 3.29
N PRO A 702 -24.53 -8.18 4.63
CA PRO A 702 -24.63 -9.50 5.25
C PRO A 702 -25.96 -10.19 4.94
N LYS A 703 -25.98 -11.52 4.86
CA LYS A 703 -27.23 -12.31 4.93
C LYS A 703 -27.79 -12.39 6.35
N THR A 704 -26.92 -12.47 7.37
CA THR A 704 -27.32 -12.57 8.78
C THR A 704 -26.58 -11.55 9.64
N VAL A 705 -27.32 -10.96 10.58
CA VAL A 705 -26.85 -9.93 11.51
C VAL A 705 -27.15 -10.36 12.94
N HIS A 706 -26.25 -10.04 13.87
CA HIS A 706 -26.44 -10.38 15.28
C HIS A 706 -27.24 -9.28 15.99
N VAL A 707 -28.44 -9.60 16.45
CA VAL A 707 -29.28 -8.72 17.28
C VAL A 707 -29.16 -9.20 18.72
N ASP A 708 -28.67 -8.30 19.59
CA ASP A 708 -28.35 -8.64 20.97
C ASP A 708 -29.62 -9.14 21.71
N GLY A 709 -29.53 -10.36 22.28
CA GLY A 709 -30.66 -11.05 22.93
C GLY A 709 -31.58 -11.87 22.01
N LEU A 710 -31.50 -11.70 20.68
CA LEU A 710 -32.24 -12.51 19.68
C LEU A 710 -31.33 -13.48 18.89
N GLY A 711 -30.02 -13.21 18.83
CA GLY A 711 -29.06 -14.04 18.10
C GLY A 711 -28.89 -13.58 16.65
N GLU A 712 -28.60 -14.51 15.73
CA GLU A 712 -28.54 -14.19 14.30
C GLU A 712 -29.93 -14.12 13.68
N THR A 713 -30.23 -13.00 13.02
CA THR A 713 -31.46 -12.74 12.27
C THR A 713 -31.13 -12.47 10.81
N GLU A 714 -32.03 -12.84 9.90
CA GLU A 714 -31.90 -12.53 8.47
C GLU A 714 -31.92 -11.01 8.23
N PHE A 715 -30.99 -10.52 7.40
CA PHE A 715 -30.92 -9.11 6.99
C PHE A 715 -31.30 -8.98 5.52
N SER A 716 -32.43 -8.34 5.28
CA SER A 716 -32.94 -7.99 3.96
C SER A 716 -33.19 -6.49 3.86
N ILE A 717 -32.90 -5.94 2.68
CA ILE A 717 -33.15 -4.55 2.30
C ILE A 717 -33.55 -4.52 0.82
N THR A 718 -34.23 -3.46 0.39
CA THR A 718 -34.70 -3.31 -0.99
C THR A 718 -34.12 -2.09 -1.70
N PRO A 719 -34.07 -2.09 -3.05
CA PRO A 719 -33.60 -0.93 -3.82
C PRO A 719 -34.45 0.33 -3.57
N GLY A 720 -35.73 0.15 -3.25
CA GLY A 720 -36.65 1.23 -2.90
C GLY A 720 -36.30 1.89 -1.55
N GLU A 721 -35.91 1.11 -0.55
CA GLU A 721 -35.46 1.67 0.74
C GLU A 721 -34.13 2.41 0.61
N ILE A 722 -33.19 1.92 -0.21
CA ILE A 722 -31.94 2.64 -0.53
C ILE A 722 -32.27 3.99 -1.18
N THR A 723 -33.13 3.98 -2.20
CA THR A 723 -33.59 5.20 -2.89
C THR A 723 -34.29 6.17 -1.93
N THR A 724 -35.08 5.64 -0.99
CA THR A 724 -35.77 6.43 0.05
C THR A 724 -34.79 7.04 1.05
N ALA A 725 -33.75 6.30 1.46
CA ALA A 725 -32.72 6.80 2.37
C ALA A 725 -31.88 7.93 1.74
N ILE A 726 -31.54 7.81 0.45
CA ILE A 726 -30.91 8.88 -0.33
C ILE A 726 -31.84 10.11 -0.37
N THR A 727 -33.10 9.92 -0.79
CA THR A 727 -34.08 11.01 -0.93
C THR A 727 -34.35 11.74 0.39
N ALA A 728 -34.45 11.04 1.52
CA ALA A 728 -34.59 11.68 2.83
C ALA A 728 -33.34 12.54 3.20
N GLY A 729 -32.14 12.14 2.77
CA GLY A 729 -30.93 12.97 2.86
C GLY A 729 -30.94 14.20 1.95
N LEU A 730 -31.75 14.20 0.88
CA LEU A 730 -32.00 15.36 0.01
C LEU A 730 -33.06 16.32 0.59
N GLU A 731 -33.99 15.81 1.39
CA GLU A 731 -35.12 16.56 1.96
C GLU A 731 -34.81 17.20 3.32
N GLU A 732 -33.96 16.58 4.15
CA GLU A 732 -33.58 17.13 5.45
C GLU A 732 -32.82 18.48 5.33
N PRO A 733 -33.05 19.43 6.25
CA PRO A 733 -32.43 20.75 6.18
C PRO A 733 -30.92 20.68 6.44
N ILE A 734 -30.17 21.59 5.82
CA ILE A 734 -28.73 21.75 6.04
C ILE A 734 -28.42 23.19 6.42
N GLU A 735 -27.53 23.35 7.40
CA GLU A 735 -27.00 24.63 7.86
C GLU A 735 -25.52 24.75 7.45
N PRO A 736 -24.98 25.96 7.26
CA PRO A 736 -23.55 26.17 7.04
C PRO A 736 -22.74 25.77 8.28
N GLU A 737 -21.50 25.31 8.07
CA GLU A 737 -20.61 24.99 9.19
C GLU A 737 -19.88 26.23 9.72
N PRO A 738 -19.66 26.31 11.05
CA PRO A 738 -18.90 27.41 11.66
C PRO A 738 -17.42 27.33 11.27
N GLU A 739 -16.80 28.47 10.98
CA GLU A 739 -15.37 28.53 10.71
C GLU A 739 -14.57 28.28 12.00
N ILE A 740 -13.72 27.24 11.98
CA ILE A 740 -12.92 26.84 13.14
C ILE A 740 -11.58 27.60 13.14
N GLU A 741 -11.32 28.35 14.21
CA GLU A 741 -10.01 28.95 14.45
C GLU A 741 -8.96 27.87 14.76
N VAL A 742 -7.92 27.80 13.93
CA VAL A 742 -6.82 26.85 14.09
C VAL A 742 -5.70 27.49 14.92
N PRO A 743 -5.22 26.86 16.00
CA PRO A 743 -4.11 27.39 16.77
C PRO A 743 -2.82 27.43 15.93
N LYS A 744 -1.97 28.44 16.17
CA LYS A 744 -0.61 28.51 15.58
C LYS A 744 0.41 27.71 16.39
N GLU A 745 0.20 27.63 17.71
CA GLU A 745 1.02 26.91 18.68
C GLU A 745 0.06 26.23 19.67
N LEU A 746 0.38 25.01 20.11
CA LEU A 746 -0.37 24.31 21.18
C LEU A 746 0.15 24.67 22.58
N ILE A 747 1.37 25.22 22.67
CA ILE A 747 2.02 25.67 23.91
C ILE A 747 2.63 27.05 23.61
N SER A 748 2.26 28.08 24.37
CA SER A 748 2.83 29.42 24.16
C SER A 748 4.27 29.50 24.64
N SER A 749 5.08 30.36 24.03
CA SER A 749 6.45 30.67 24.46
C SER A 749 6.55 31.06 25.95
N SER A 750 5.54 31.76 26.49
CA SER A 750 5.45 32.10 27.91
C SER A 750 5.24 30.88 28.83
N GLN A 751 4.37 29.95 28.46
CA GLN A 751 4.17 28.69 29.19
C GLN A 751 5.44 27.82 29.14
N LEU A 752 6.11 27.78 27.99
CA LEU A 752 7.36 27.06 27.80
C LEU A 752 8.48 27.62 28.71
N GLN A 753 8.61 28.94 28.81
CA GLN A 753 9.56 29.59 29.72
C GLN A 753 9.24 29.30 31.19
N GLU A 754 7.97 29.36 31.61
CA GLU A 754 7.55 28.99 32.98
C GLU A 754 7.89 27.53 33.31
N LEU A 755 7.61 26.61 32.39
CA LEU A 755 7.96 25.20 32.53
C LEU A 755 9.48 24.99 32.63
N ARG A 756 10.30 25.66 31.81
CA ARG A 756 11.76 25.57 31.90
C ARG A 756 12.29 26.13 33.24
N LEU A 757 11.74 27.23 33.75
CA LEU A 757 12.10 27.79 35.06
C LEU A 757 11.73 26.85 36.22
N GLN A 758 10.56 26.21 36.15
CA GLN A 758 10.06 25.28 37.16
C GLN A 758 10.78 23.92 37.14
N ARG A 759 11.07 23.37 35.95
CA ARG A 759 11.59 22.00 35.77
C ARG A 759 13.11 21.92 35.66
N ARG A 760 13.76 23.00 35.23
CA ARG A 760 15.23 23.10 35.02
C ARG A 760 15.81 21.93 34.21
N PRO A 761 15.31 21.69 32.98
CA PRO A 761 15.75 20.58 32.14
C PRO A 761 17.24 20.66 31.83
N SER A 762 17.93 19.52 31.92
CA SER A 762 19.36 19.40 31.60
C SER A 762 19.71 17.98 31.15
N PHE A 763 20.83 17.84 30.44
CA PHE A 763 21.39 16.53 30.08
C PHE A 763 22.26 15.99 31.22
N ILE A 764 22.01 14.75 31.62
CA ILE A 764 22.71 14.03 32.67
C ILE A 764 23.64 12.94 32.08
N PRO A 765 24.57 12.37 32.86
CA PRO A 765 25.41 11.28 32.39
C PRO A 765 24.58 10.02 32.11
N ILE A 766 24.94 9.26 31.07
CA ILE A 766 24.03 8.27 30.45
C ILE A 766 23.83 7.02 31.35
N GLY A 767 24.83 6.62 32.13
CA GLY A 767 24.75 5.47 33.03
C GLY A 767 25.69 5.56 34.25
N PRO A 768 25.49 4.69 35.26
CA PRO A 768 26.26 4.73 36.52
C PRO A 768 27.78 4.60 36.29
N GLY A 769 28.55 5.53 36.84
CA GLY A 769 30.01 5.56 36.71
C GLY A 769 30.56 6.11 35.39
N VAL A 770 29.71 6.41 34.40
CA VAL A 770 30.12 7.00 33.12
C VAL A 770 29.92 8.51 33.15
N ASN A 771 30.99 9.28 33.38
CA ASN A 771 30.97 10.77 33.42
C ASN A 771 30.78 11.44 32.04
N VAL A 772 30.03 10.82 31.13
CA VAL A 772 29.83 11.28 29.75
C VAL A 772 28.34 11.59 29.52
N THR A 773 28.04 12.84 29.18
CA THR A 773 26.69 13.35 28.91
C THR A 773 26.31 13.33 27.42
N LYS A 774 27.24 12.92 26.55
CA LYS A 774 27.05 12.72 25.10
C LYS A 774 27.90 11.54 24.63
N ILE A 775 27.26 10.44 24.24
CA ILE A 775 27.92 9.41 23.44
C ILE A 775 27.56 9.70 21.99
N HIS A 776 28.55 9.71 21.10
CA HIS A 776 28.33 9.82 19.66
C HIS A 776 29.11 8.70 18.99
N ASP A 777 28.38 7.73 18.43
CA ASP A 777 28.97 6.67 17.64
C ASP A 777 29.25 7.18 16.22
N LYS A 778 30.49 6.99 15.78
CA LYS A 778 30.98 7.42 14.47
C LYS A 778 30.64 6.45 13.36
N GLU A 779 30.30 5.19 13.68
CA GLU A 779 29.96 4.18 12.67
C GLU A 779 28.49 4.28 12.28
N THR A 780 27.57 4.26 13.24
CA THR A 780 26.14 4.49 12.97
C THR A 780 25.79 5.97 12.79
N GLY A 781 26.59 6.91 13.30
CA GLY A 781 26.28 8.35 13.31
C GLY A 781 25.22 8.75 14.34
N ILE A 782 24.91 7.88 15.31
CA ILE A 782 23.90 8.12 16.36
C ILE A 782 24.54 8.85 17.53
N THR A 783 23.87 9.90 18.01
CA THR A 783 24.13 10.54 19.30
C THR A 783 23.14 10.06 20.34
N GLN A 784 23.63 9.74 21.54
CA GLN A 784 22.84 9.37 22.70
C GLN A 784 22.99 10.42 23.81
N ARG A 785 21.87 10.75 24.44
CA ARG A 785 21.70 11.68 25.57
C ARG A 785 20.78 11.06 26.62
N ARG A 786 20.81 11.58 27.84
CA ARG A 786 19.80 11.30 28.88
C ARG A 786 19.35 12.58 29.55
N LEU A 787 18.05 12.73 29.78
CA LEU A 787 17.46 13.92 30.40
C LEU A 787 17.36 13.81 31.92
N SER A 788 17.33 14.94 32.61
CA SER A 788 17.19 15.05 34.06
C SER A 788 15.85 14.56 34.64
N ASN A 789 14.89 14.21 33.79
CA ASN A 789 13.63 13.53 34.14
C ASN A 789 13.65 12.01 33.87
N GLY A 790 14.81 11.44 33.50
CA GLY A 790 15.03 10.00 33.28
C GLY A 790 15.26 9.64 31.81
N ILE A 791 14.51 10.28 30.92
CA ILE A 791 14.29 9.86 29.52
C ILE A 791 15.62 9.72 28.74
N PRO A 792 15.99 8.51 28.26
CA PRO A 792 17.00 8.34 27.21
C PRO A 792 16.52 8.89 25.85
N ILE A 793 17.39 9.64 25.19
CA ILE A 793 17.15 10.23 23.87
C ILE A 793 18.26 9.77 22.91
N ASN A 794 17.86 9.17 21.80
CA ASN A 794 18.73 8.81 20.68
C ASN A 794 18.39 9.73 19.50
N TYR A 795 19.39 10.36 18.86
CA TYR A 795 19.14 11.13 17.65
C TYR A 795 20.24 10.98 16.59
N LYS A 796 19.88 11.14 15.32
CA LYS A 796 20.80 11.11 14.17
C LYS A 796 20.44 12.18 13.15
N VAL A 797 21.37 13.10 12.89
CA VAL A 797 21.26 14.02 11.75
C VAL A 797 21.43 13.24 10.45
N SER A 798 20.50 13.41 9.50
CA SER A 798 20.51 12.70 8.22
C SER A 798 19.84 13.53 7.12
N ARG A 799 20.50 13.64 5.97
CA ARG A 799 20.01 14.37 4.79
C ARG A 799 19.22 13.51 3.79
N ASN A 800 18.81 12.31 4.21
CA ASN A 800 18.08 11.36 3.35
C ASN A 800 16.65 11.85 3.05
N GLU A 801 16.04 12.58 3.99
CA GLU A 801 14.74 13.25 3.79
C GLU A 801 14.97 14.75 3.99
N ALA A 802 15.24 15.46 2.88
CA ALA A 802 15.61 16.88 2.90
C ALA A 802 14.50 17.75 3.53
N LYS A 803 14.83 18.56 4.54
CA LYS A 803 13.88 19.28 5.40
C LYS A 803 12.79 18.39 6.04
N GLY A 804 13.03 17.08 6.21
CA GLY A 804 12.14 16.13 6.86
C GLY A 804 12.67 15.65 8.20
N GLY A 805 11.79 15.06 9.01
CA GLY A 805 12.15 14.38 10.25
C GLY A 805 11.13 13.33 10.67
N VAL A 806 11.64 12.28 11.34
CA VAL A 806 10.87 11.19 11.95
C VAL A 806 11.26 11.10 13.41
N MET A 807 10.28 11.04 14.31
CA MET A 807 10.46 10.85 15.75
C MET A 807 9.61 9.67 16.20
N ARG A 808 10.23 8.68 16.81
CA ARG A 808 9.56 7.54 17.44
C ARG A 808 9.74 7.61 18.95
N LEU A 809 8.63 7.63 19.69
CA LEU A 809 8.61 7.34 21.12
C LEU A 809 8.25 5.86 21.31
N ILE A 810 8.95 5.20 22.23
CA ILE A 810 8.71 3.81 22.66
C ILE A 810 8.54 3.80 24.17
N VAL A 811 7.53 3.11 24.68
CA VAL A 811 7.31 2.83 26.11
C VAL A 811 7.38 1.33 26.34
N GLY A 812 8.19 0.87 27.30
CA GLY A 812 8.28 -0.54 27.65
C GLY A 812 7.04 -1.07 28.39
N GLY A 813 6.63 -2.30 28.11
CA GLY A 813 5.51 -2.97 28.77
C GLY A 813 4.49 -3.49 27.77
N GLY A 814 3.89 -2.59 26.99
CA GLY A 814 2.89 -2.94 25.98
C GLY A 814 1.76 -3.77 26.59
N ARG A 815 1.36 -4.83 25.90
CA ARG A 815 0.36 -5.80 26.39
C ARG A 815 0.94 -6.81 27.40
N ALA A 816 2.25 -7.04 27.42
CA ALA A 816 2.91 -7.92 28.38
C ALA A 816 2.86 -7.38 29.83
N ALA A 817 2.65 -6.08 30.00
CA ALA A 817 2.42 -5.44 31.29
C ALA A 817 0.96 -5.55 31.80
N GLU A 818 0.03 -6.12 31.04
CA GLU A 818 -1.37 -6.32 31.48
C GLU A 818 -1.45 -7.35 32.63
N MET A 819 -2.19 -7.00 33.68
CA MET A 819 -2.49 -7.88 34.80
C MET A 819 -3.73 -8.74 34.47
N PRO A 820 -3.99 -9.86 35.18
CA PRO A 820 -5.06 -10.81 34.82
C PRO A 820 -6.48 -10.22 34.82
N ASP A 821 -6.70 -9.12 35.53
CA ASP A 821 -7.94 -8.34 35.63
C ASP A 821 -8.07 -7.21 34.59
N SER A 822 -6.98 -6.88 33.90
CA SER A 822 -6.83 -5.76 32.95
C SER A 822 -6.41 -6.23 31.55
N ARG A 823 -6.73 -7.49 31.21
CA ARG A 823 -6.50 -8.08 29.88
C ARG A 823 -7.25 -7.31 28.79
N GLY A 824 -6.52 -6.89 27.76
CA GLY A 824 -7.01 -6.03 26.68
C GLY A 824 -7.10 -4.54 27.04
N ALA A 825 -6.76 -4.13 28.28
CA ALA A 825 -6.86 -2.74 28.69
C ALA A 825 -5.86 -1.82 27.95
N VAL A 826 -4.68 -2.31 27.58
CA VAL A 826 -3.66 -1.51 26.90
C VAL A 826 -4.06 -1.30 25.44
N VAL A 827 -4.46 -2.36 24.73
CA VAL A 827 -4.87 -2.26 23.32
C VAL A 827 -6.14 -1.41 23.18
N LEU A 828 -7.10 -1.54 24.10
CA LEU A 828 -8.29 -0.71 24.17
C LEU A 828 -7.98 0.74 24.55
N GLY A 829 -7.10 0.97 25.54
CA GLY A 829 -6.73 2.31 25.99
C GLY A 829 -5.95 3.10 24.94
N VAL A 830 -5.01 2.45 24.25
CA VAL A 830 -4.27 3.05 23.14
C VAL A 830 -5.20 3.40 21.97
N ARG A 831 -6.15 2.51 21.63
CA ARG A 831 -7.16 2.85 20.61
C ARG A 831 -8.14 3.94 21.07
N THR A 832 -8.49 3.98 22.35
CA THR A 832 -9.31 5.05 22.97
C THR A 832 -8.63 6.40 22.78
N LEU A 833 -7.33 6.50 23.06
CA LEU A 833 -6.56 7.73 22.87
C LEU A 833 -6.49 8.16 21.39
N SER A 834 -6.24 7.20 20.48
CA SER A 834 -6.27 7.45 19.03
C SER A 834 -7.64 7.96 18.54
N GLU A 835 -8.75 7.38 19.02
CA GLU A 835 -10.12 7.81 18.67
C GLU A 835 -10.57 9.09 19.40
N ALA A 836 -9.88 9.49 20.48
CA ALA A 836 -10.12 10.75 21.18
C ALA A 836 -9.46 11.95 20.47
N GLY A 837 -8.22 11.79 19.98
CA GLY A 837 -7.52 12.77 19.14
C GLY A 837 -7.39 14.19 19.71
N ARG A 838 -7.57 14.35 21.03
CA ARG A 838 -7.70 15.64 21.71
C ARG A 838 -6.57 15.83 22.71
N VAL A 839 -5.87 16.97 22.63
CA VAL A 839 -4.78 17.32 23.55
C VAL A 839 -5.01 18.67 24.23
N GLY A 840 -4.88 18.68 25.56
CA GLY A 840 -5.19 19.82 26.42
C GLY A 840 -6.58 20.40 26.18
N ASN A 841 -6.66 21.73 26.04
CA ASN A 841 -7.93 22.43 25.90
C ASN A 841 -8.50 22.41 24.47
N PHE A 842 -7.66 22.23 23.44
CA PHE A 842 -8.04 22.27 22.03
C PHE A 842 -9.04 21.17 21.67
N SER A 843 -9.87 21.37 20.64
CA SER A 843 -10.73 20.31 20.10
C SER A 843 -9.94 19.37 19.17
N ARG A 844 -10.49 18.17 18.88
CA ARG A 844 -9.85 17.23 17.95
C ARG A 844 -9.72 17.81 16.52
N GLU A 845 -10.65 18.66 16.12
CA GLU A 845 -10.67 19.37 14.83
C GLU A 845 -9.54 20.39 14.76
N GLN A 846 -9.30 21.13 15.85
CA GLN A 846 -8.18 22.08 15.95
C GLN A 846 -6.83 21.36 15.92
N VAL A 847 -6.73 20.19 16.55
CA VAL A 847 -5.51 19.35 16.54
C VAL A 847 -5.25 18.77 15.15
N GLU A 848 -6.26 18.21 14.48
CA GLU A 848 -6.12 17.69 13.11
C GLU A 848 -5.76 18.82 12.11
N LEU A 849 -6.39 20.01 12.20
CA LEU A 849 -6.02 21.15 11.36
C LEU A 849 -4.62 21.72 11.69
N PHE A 850 -4.20 21.67 12.95
CA PHE A 850 -2.83 22.01 13.36
C PHE A 850 -1.81 21.04 12.73
N CYS A 851 -2.10 19.73 12.73
CA CYS A 851 -1.27 18.73 12.07
C CYS A 851 -1.18 18.95 10.56
N VAL A 852 -2.30 19.19 9.88
CA VAL A 852 -2.34 19.47 8.43
C VAL A 852 -1.52 20.72 8.06
N ASN A 853 -1.67 21.82 8.79
CA ASN A 853 -0.94 23.07 8.53
C ASN A 853 0.60 22.92 8.67
N HIS A 854 1.06 22.01 9.52
CA HIS A 854 2.48 21.76 9.81
C HIS A 854 3.03 20.48 9.14
N LEU A 855 2.25 19.83 8.27
CA LEU A 855 2.55 18.53 7.65
C LEU A 855 3.03 17.46 8.66
N ILE A 856 2.32 17.36 9.79
CA ILE A 856 2.55 16.34 10.82
C ILE A 856 1.64 15.14 10.57
N ASN A 857 2.23 13.96 10.41
CA ASN A 857 1.53 12.67 10.51
C ASN A 857 1.92 12.03 11.86
N CYS A 858 0.93 11.53 12.59
CA CYS A 858 1.10 10.97 13.93
C CYS A 858 0.29 9.68 14.08
N SER A 859 0.95 8.54 14.29
CA SER A 859 0.31 7.27 14.61
C SER A 859 0.66 6.81 16.03
N LEU A 860 -0.28 6.12 16.68
CA LEU A 860 -0.14 5.59 18.04
C LEU A 860 -0.61 4.13 18.03
N GLU A 861 0.27 3.22 18.43
CA GLU A 861 0.07 1.77 18.34
C GLU A 861 0.54 1.06 19.63
N SER A 862 0.03 -0.14 19.89
CA SER A 862 0.47 -1.01 20.99
C SER A 862 0.83 -2.39 20.45
N THR A 863 2.03 -2.85 20.72
CA THR A 863 2.48 -4.21 20.44
C THR A 863 2.41 -5.08 21.71
N GLU A 864 2.82 -6.33 21.59
CA GLU A 864 2.98 -7.26 22.70
C GLU A 864 3.93 -6.71 23.80
N GLU A 865 4.99 -6.00 23.42
CA GLU A 865 6.06 -5.57 24.34
C GLU A 865 6.15 -4.04 24.56
N PHE A 866 5.54 -3.23 23.68
CA PHE A 866 5.72 -1.77 23.66
C PHE A 866 4.42 -1.00 23.38
N ILE A 867 4.37 0.26 23.84
CA ILE A 867 3.49 1.30 23.29
C ILE A 867 4.36 2.23 22.43
N CYS A 868 3.96 2.47 21.18
CA CYS A 868 4.74 3.20 20.19
C CYS A 868 3.96 4.43 19.69
N MET A 869 4.63 5.58 19.60
CA MET A 869 4.07 6.80 18.99
C MET A 869 5.05 7.31 17.93
N ASP A 870 4.63 7.22 16.67
CA ASP A 870 5.43 7.61 15.50
C ASP A 870 4.95 8.96 14.96
N PHE A 871 5.88 9.90 14.82
CA PHE A 871 5.66 11.20 14.19
C PHE A 871 6.50 11.31 12.92
N ARG A 872 5.93 11.84 11.85
CA ARG A 872 6.66 12.38 10.69
C ARG A 872 6.30 13.85 10.53
N PHE A 873 7.28 14.70 10.30
CA PHE A 873 7.10 16.15 10.25
C PHE A 873 8.06 16.82 9.27
N THR A 874 7.73 18.03 8.81
CA THR A 874 8.68 18.89 8.09
C THR A 874 9.46 19.80 9.06
N LEU A 875 10.65 20.22 8.64
CA LEU A 875 11.44 21.24 9.32
C LEU A 875 11.07 22.67 8.87
N ARG A 876 10.24 22.82 7.82
CA ARG A 876 9.63 24.11 7.44
C ARG A 876 8.68 24.59 8.54
N ASP A 877 8.47 25.90 8.64
CA ASP A 877 7.47 26.58 9.47
C ASP A 877 7.39 26.06 10.93
N ASN A 878 8.54 25.74 11.53
CA ASN A 878 8.63 25.14 12.88
C ASN A 878 7.89 23.80 13.05
N GLY A 879 7.60 23.04 11.98
CA GLY A 879 6.89 21.75 12.02
C GLY A 879 7.49 20.72 13.00
N MET A 880 8.82 20.73 13.18
CA MET A 880 9.48 19.98 14.26
C MET A 880 9.03 20.42 15.65
N ARG A 881 9.06 21.72 15.97
CA ARG A 881 8.59 22.26 17.26
C ARG A 881 7.10 21.96 17.44
N ALA A 882 6.29 22.03 16.38
CA ALA A 882 4.88 21.67 16.41
C ALA A 882 4.64 20.17 16.73
N ALA A 883 5.46 19.25 16.19
CA ALA A 883 5.40 17.83 16.54
C ALA A 883 5.83 17.57 18.00
N PHE A 884 6.87 18.24 18.49
CA PHE A 884 7.27 18.20 19.91
C PHE A 884 6.20 18.82 20.84
N GLN A 885 5.51 19.88 20.43
CA GLN A 885 4.36 20.45 21.17
C GLN A 885 3.22 19.43 21.28
N LEU A 886 2.85 18.78 20.18
CA LEU A 886 1.82 17.74 20.16
C LEU A 886 2.17 16.58 21.10
N LEU A 887 3.44 16.17 21.15
CA LEU A 887 3.95 15.12 22.04
C LEU A 887 3.99 15.54 23.52
N HIS A 888 4.28 16.81 23.84
CA HIS A 888 4.31 17.30 25.23
C HIS A 888 2.90 17.55 25.81
N MET A 889 1.90 17.79 24.97
CA MET A 889 0.55 18.14 25.43
C MET A 889 -0.19 16.94 26.05
N HIS A 890 -0.91 17.21 27.14
CA HIS A 890 -1.58 16.16 27.89
C HIS A 890 -2.77 15.60 27.10
N SER A 891 -2.77 14.29 26.92
CA SER A 891 -3.82 13.52 26.25
C SER A 891 -5.15 13.57 27.02
N VAL A 892 -6.26 13.87 26.32
CA VAL A 892 -7.60 13.90 26.91
C VAL A 892 -8.34 12.59 26.64
N TRP A 893 -8.80 11.95 27.70
CA TRP A 893 -9.58 10.72 27.67
C TRP A 893 -11.07 11.06 27.64
N LEU A 894 -11.85 10.39 26.77
CA LEU A 894 -13.25 10.71 26.49
C LEU A 894 -14.10 9.44 26.40
N ASP A 895 -15.25 9.40 27.06
CA ASP A 895 -16.17 8.25 27.05
C ASP A 895 -16.63 7.88 25.64
N ASP A 896 -17.01 8.86 24.80
CA ASP A 896 -17.39 8.64 23.40
C ASP A 896 -16.28 7.94 22.58
N ALA A 897 -15.01 8.25 22.88
CA ALA A 897 -13.87 7.64 22.21
C ALA A 897 -13.57 6.24 22.75
N PHE A 898 -13.76 6.01 24.05
CA PHE A 898 -13.68 4.69 24.67
C PHE A 898 -14.79 3.78 24.16
N ASP A 899 -16.02 4.29 24.02
CA ASP A 899 -17.11 3.57 23.41
C ASP A 899 -16.73 3.19 21.98
N ARG A 900 -16.37 4.14 21.10
CA ARG A 900 -15.87 3.83 19.75
C ARG A 900 -14.70 2.83 19.72
N ALA A 901 -13.78 2.86 20.68
CA ALA A 901 -12.66 1.92 20.72
C ALA A 901 -13.07 0.52 21.18
N ARG A 902 -13.85 0.40 22.27
CA ARG A 902 -14.39 -0.86 22.82
C ARG A 902 -15.22 -1.60 21.78
N GLN A 903 -15.99 -0.82 21.06
CA GLN A 903 -16.84 -1.22 19.97
C GLN A 903 -16.08 -1.92 18.84
N LEU A 904 -14.82 -1.52 18.61
CA LEU A 904 -14.03 -1.93 17.44
C LEU A 904 -13.59 -3.38 17.61
N TYR A 905 -13.01 -3.71 18.76
CA TYR A 905 -12.65 -5.08 19.11
C TYR A 905 -13.87 -6.00 19.20
N LEU A 906 -15.04 -5.48 19.59
CA LEU A 906 -16.30 -6.24 19.56
C LEU A 906 -16.83 -6.52 18.14
N SER A 907 -16.58 -5.61 17.19
CA SER A 907 -16.86 -5.84 15.76
C SER A 907 -15.87 -6.85 15.17
N TYR A 908 -14.58 -6.66 15.44
CA TYR A 908 -13.50 -7.55 15.02
C TYR A 908 -13.68 -8.97 15.56
N TYR A 909 -14.02 -9.15 16.85
CA TYR A 909 -14.25 -10.48 17.43
C TYR A 909 -15.40 -11.23 16.75
N ARG A 910 -16.46 -10.51 16.35
CA ARG A 910 -17.58 -11.06 15.55
C ARG A 910 -17.17 -11.43 14.12
N SER A 911 -16.05 -10.91 13.59
CA SER A 911 -15.50 -11.26 12.27
C SER A 911 -14.77 -12.61 12.23
N ILE A 912 -14.12 -13.00 13.34
CA ILE A 912 -13.20 -14.14 13.42
C ILE A 912 -13.82 -15.45 12.87
N PRO A 913 -15.06 -15.86 13.21
CA PRO A 913 -15.65 -17.09 12.66
C PRO A 913 -16.09 -17.00 11.19
N LYS A 914 -16.08 -15.80 10.58
CA LYS A 914 -16.46 -15.56 9.17
C LYS A 914 -15.28 -15.51 8.19
N SER A 915 -14.05 -15.72 8.65
CA SER A 915 -12.87 -15.91 7.79
C SER A 915 -12.08 -17.14 8.24
N LEU A 916 -11.70 -17.98 7.28
CA LEU A 916 -10.88 -19.17 7.51
C LEU A 916 -9.49 -18.78 8.01
N GLU A 917 -8.98 -17.67 7.47
CA GLU A 917 -7.69 -17.07 7.74
C GLU A 917 -7.66 -16.48 9.16
N LEU A 918 -8.63 -15.62 9.52
CA LEU A 918 -8.74 -15.02 10.86
C LEU A 918 -9.01 -16.06 11.95
N SER A 919 -9.93 -17.00 11.72
CA SER A 919 -10.25 -18.05 12.69
C SER A 919 -9.06 -18.96 12.97
N THR A 920 -8.31 -19.34 11.93
CA THR A 920 -7.15 -20.21 12.09
C THR A 920 -5.98 -19.44 12.69
N ALA A 921 -5.72 -18.19 12.27
CA ALA A 921 -4.70 -17.35 12.88
C ALA A 921 -4.97 -17.06 14.37
N HIS A 922 -6.21 -16.79 14.75
CA HIS A 922 -6.61 -16.60 16.15
C HIS A 922 -6.33 -17.85 17.00
N LYS A 923 -6.74 -19.03 16.52
CA LYS A 923 -6.49 -20.30 17.22
C LYS A 923 -5.02 -20.67 17.26
N LEU A 924 -4.29 -20.42 16.17
CA LEU A 924 -2.84 -20.66 16.09
C LEU A 924 -2.08 -19.77 17.07
N LYS A 925 -2.41 -18.47 17.15
CA LYS A 925 -1.88 -17.56 18.18
C LYS A 925 -2.18 -18.11 19.58
N LEU A 926 -3.44 -18.41 19.90
CA LEU A 926 -3.85 -18.92 21.22
C LEU A 926 -3.10 -20.22 21.59
N ALA A 927 -2.89 -21.11 20.63
CA ALA A 927 -2.12 -22.35 20.78
C ALA A 927 -0.62 -22.08 21.03
N MET A 928 0.02 -21.24 20.21
CA MET A 928 1.44 -20.87 20.35
C MET A 928 1.71 -20.15 21.69
N LEU A 929 0.74 -19.39 22.17
CA LEU A 929 0.81 -18.60 23.41
C LEU A 929 0.30 -19.37 24.65
N ASN A 930 0.10 -20.69 24.55
CA ASN A 930 -0.36 -21.55 25.65
C ASN A 930 -1.65 -21.05 26.37
N GLY A 931 -2.55 -20.38 25.63
CA GLY A 931 -3.79 -19.84 26.17
C GLY A 931 -3.69 -18.44 26.81
N ASP A 932 -2.56 -17.71 26.66
CA ASP A 932 -2.43 -16.36 27.22
C ASP A 932 -3.26 -15.32 26.43
N GLU A 933 -4.40 -14.96 27.00
CA GLU A 933 -5.35 -13.98 26.46
C GLU A 933 -4.77 -12.57 26.30
N ARG A 934 -3.66 -12.23 26.98
CA ARG A 934 -3.01 -10.91 26.86
C ARG A 934 -2.54 -10.59 25.44
N PHE A 935 -2.34 -11.60 24.59
CA PHE A 935 -1.74 -11.45 23.25
C PHE A 935 -2.66 -11.93 22.09
N ILE A 936 -3.94 -12.21 22.37
CA ILE A 936 -5.01 -12.38 21.36
C ILE A 936 -6.05 -11.26 21.46
N GLU A 937 -6.96 -11.13 20.50
CA GLU A 937 -7.94 -10.04 20.56
C GLU A 937 -8.91 -10.20 21.74
N PRO A 938 -9.18 -9.12 22.50
CA PRO A 938 -9.92 -9.21 23.75
C PRO A 938 -11.35 -9.70 23.53
N THR A 939 -11.78 -10.65 24.37
CA THR A 939 -13.10 -11.27 24.25
C THR A 939 -14.21 -10.28 24.66
N PRO A 940 -15.47 -10.50 24.23
CA PRO A 940 -16.57 -9.61 24.61
C PRO A 940 -16.75 -9.46 26.12
N GLN A 941 -16.49 -10.51 26.90
CA GLN A 941 -16.59 -10.50 28.37
C GLN A 941 -15.50 -9.63 29.01
N LEU A 942 -14.29 -9.60 28.45
CA LEU A 942 -13.24 -8.68 28.91
C LEU A 942 -13.62 -7.23 28.58
N LEU A 943 -14.09 -6.98 27.35
CA LEU A 943 -14.49 -5.65 26.86
C LEU A 943 -15.71 -5.08 27.59
N GLU A 944 -16.58 -5.93 28.15
CA GLU A 944 -17.70 -5.51 29.02
C GLU A 944 -17.26 -5.16 30.45
N ASN A 945 -16.15 -5.73 30.95
CA ASN A 945 -15.62 -5.48 32.30
C ASN A 945 -14.70 -4.24 32.38
N LEU A 946 -14.09 -3.82 31.26
CA LEU A 946 -13.18 -2.67 31.23
C LEU A 946 -13.93 -1.32 31.32
N THR A 947 -13.30 -0.34 31.96
CA THR A 947 -13.81 1.04 32.10
C THR A 947 -12.82 2.05 31.52
N LEU A 948 -13.29 3.29 31.26
CA LEU A 948 -12.41 4.38 30.82
C LEU A 948 -11.22 4.59 31.78
N GLU A 949 -11.46 4.46 33.08
CA GLU A 949 -10.41 4.60 34.11
C GLU A 949 -9.42 3.43 34.09
N SER A 950 -9.89 2.19 33.98
CA SER A 950 -8.99 1.03 33.98
C SER A 950 -8.09 1.01 32.74
N VAL A 951 -8.59 1.43 31.57
CA VAL A 951 -7.77 1.51 30.35
C VAL A 951 -6.87 2.74 30.32
N ARG A 952 -7.31 3.87 30.89
CA ARG A 952 -6.45 5.05 31.12
C ARG A 952 -5.26 4.65 31.98
N ASP A 953 -5.50 3.99 33.12
CA ASP A 953 -4.44 3.72 34.08
C ASP A 953 -3.51 2.59 33.59
N ALA A 954 -4.04 1.55 32.92
CA ALA A 954 -3.22 0.51 32.29
C ALA A 954 -2.26 1.03 31.21
N VAL A 955 -2.61 2.12 30.52
CA VAL A 955 -1.74 2.81 29.57
C VAL A 955 -0.83 3.81 30.27
N MET A 956 -1.39 4.77 31.01
CA MET A 956 -0.66 5.91 31.57
C MET A 956 0.34 5.51 32.66
N ASN A 957 0.12 4.42 33.40
CA ASN A 957 1.09 3.93 34.38
C ASN A 957 2.40 3.43 33.73
N GLN A 958 2.40 3.10 32.42
CA GLN A 958 3.62 2.74 31.69
C GLN A 958 4.46 3.97 31.33
N PHE A 959 3.87 5.17 31.23
CA PHE A 959 4.55 6.41 30.86
C PHE A 959 5.36 6.99 32.03
N VAL A 960 6.42 6.28 32.40
CA VAL A 960 7.42 6.65 33.41
C VAL A 960 8.73 7.07 32.73
N GLY A 961 9.38 8.12 33.22
CA GLY A 961 10.53 8.75 32.55
C GLY A 961 11.69 7.80 32.21
N ASP A 962 11.98 6.81 33.04
CA ASP A 962 13.04 5.81 32.80
C ASP A 962 12.55 4.59 31.97
N ASN A 963 11.26 4.53 31.62
CA ASN A 963 10.62 3.49 30.79
C ASN A 963 10.24 3.99 29.37
N ILE A 964 10.57 5.25 29.06
CA ILE A 964 10.32 5.90 27.78
C ILE A 964 11.65 6.10 27.05
N GLU A 965 11.76 5.67 25.78
CA GLU A 965 12.84 6.06 24.88
C GLU A 965 12.28 6.93 23.74
N VAL A 966 13.01 7.98 23.33
CA VAL A 966 12.70 8.75 22.11
C VAL A 966 13.88 8.68 21.13
N SER A 967 13.60 8.19 19.92
CA SER A 967 14.53 8.03 18.81
C SER A 967 14.17 8.96 17.65
N ILE A 968 15.08 9.84 17.21
CA ILE A 968 14.80 10.92 16.26
C ILE A 968 15.81 10.98 15.09
N VAL A 969 15.32 11.07 13.85
CA VAL A 969 16.17 11.15 12.63
C VAL A 969 15.66 12.22 11.68
N GLY A 970 16.53 13.11 11.18
CA GLY A 970 16.13 14.17 10.25
C GLY A 970 17.23 15.17 9.87
N ASP A 971 16.89 16.13 9.01
CA ASP A 971 17.80 17.11 8.39
C ASP A 971 17.99 18.39 9.24
N PHE A 972 18.11 18.23 10.56
CA PHE A 972 18.19 19.32 11.55
C PHE A 972 19.63 19.63 12.01
N SER A 973 19.84 20.82 12.57
CA SER A 973 21.08 21.14 13.31
C SER A 973 21.11 20.41 14.66
N GLU A 974 22.29 20.28 15.27
CA GLU A 974 22.38 19.68 16.61
C GLU A 974 21.80 20.61 17.67
N GLU A 975 21.99 21.91 17.47
CA GLU A 975 21.56 22.99 18.35
C GLU A 975 20.03 23.13 18.38
N ASP A 976 19.35 23.04 17.22
CA ASP A 976 17.89 23.09 17.15
C ASP A 976 17.24 21.86 17.79
N ILE A 977 17.77 20.65 17.53
CA ILE A 977 17.18 19.43 18.09
C ILE A 977 17.42 19.34 19.60
N GLU A 978 18.62 19.69 20.09
CA GLU A 978 18.88 19.68 21.53
C GLU A 978 18.14 20.80 22.29
N SER A 979 17.85 21.94 21.64
CA SER A 979 16.89 22.90 22.20
C SER A 979 15.51 22.26 22.31
N CYS A 980 14.94 21.71 21.22
CA CYS A 980 13.60 21.12 21.23
C CYS A 980 13.46 19.97 22.24
N ILE A 981 14.49 19.14 22.39
CA ILE A 981 14.57 18.09 23.41
C ILE A 981 14.51 18.70 24.82
N LEU A 982 15.26 19.77 25.12
CA LEU A 982 15.24 20.42 26.44
C LEU A 982 13.97 21.26 26.68
N ASP A 983 13.44 21.89 25.64
CA ASP A 983 12.24 22.73 25.64
C ASP A 983 10.99 21.92 25.97
N TYR A 984 10.83 20.75 25.34
CA TYR A 984 9.60 19.96 25.43
C TYR A 984 9.80 18.64 26.17
N LEU A 985 10.70 17.75 25.73
CA LEU A 985 10.88 16.44 26.39
C LEU A 985 11.49 16.59 27.80
N GLY A 986 12.33 17.59 28.02
CA GLY A 986 12.91 17.93 29.31
C GLY A 986 11.93 18.55 30.31
N THR A 987 10.84 19.19 29.86
CA THR A 987 9.82 19.76 30.74
C THR A 987 8.72 18.77 31.13
N VAL A 988 8.64 17.61 30.47
CA VAL A 988 7.74 16.52 30.85
C VAL A 988 7.93 16.18 32.34
N ARG A 989 6.83 16.20 33.10
CA ARG A 989 6.82 15.95 34.53
C ARG A 989 7.28 14.53 34.82
N ALA A 990 8.43 14.39 35.47
CA ALA A 990 8.90 13.10 35.98
C ALA A 990 7.88 12.49 36.96
N THR A 991 7.29 11.37 36.56
CA THR A 991 6.47 10.46 37.38
C THR A 991 7.40 9.66 38.31
N ARG A 992 7.80 10.28 39.42
CA ARG A 992 8.80 9.72 40.37
C ARG A 992 8.25 8.70 41.37
N ASP A 993 6.95 8.47 41.38
CA ASP A 993 6.24 7.84 42.50
C ASP A 993 5.71 6.43 42.17
N TYR A 994 6.34 5.71 41.22
CA TYR A 994 5.97 4.35 40.83
C TYR A 994 7.09 3.35 41.14
N GLU A 995 7.18 2.91 42.40
CA GLU A 995 8.11 1.86 42.86
C GLU A 995 7.69 0.43 42.42
N ILE A 996 6.81 0.30 41.41
CA ILE A 996 6.55 -1.00 40.80
C ILE A 996 7.73 -1.36 39.90
N THR A 997 8.64 -2.17 40.43
CA THR A 997 9.45 -3.07 39.61
C THR A 997 8.50 -3.95 38.82
N HIS A 998 8.23 -3.59 37.56
CA HIS A 998 7.42 -4.42 36.68
C HIS A 998 8.10 -5.78 36.51
N GLU A 999 7.54 -6.81 37.16
CA GLU A 999 7.94 -8.19 36.94
C GLU A 999 7.45 -8.58 35.53
N PHE A 1000 8.30 -8.31 34.55
CA PHE A 1000 8.12 -8.74 33.16
C PHE A 1000 8.05 -10.27 33.13
N ASN A 1001 6.82 -10.80 33.19
CA ASN A 1001 6.52 -12.21 32.96
C ASN A 1001 6.83 -12.55 31.50
N GLN A 1002 8.10 -12.88 31.26
CA GLN A 1002 8.64 -13.23 29.95
C GLN A 1002 7.77 -14.29 29.26
N LEU A 1003 7.68 -14.20 27.94
CA LEU A 1003 7.03 -15.19 27.09
C LEU A 1003 7.85 -16.50 27.06
N ILE A 1004 7.78 -17.26 28.16
CA ILE A 1004 8.40 -18.59 28.27
C ILE A 1004 7.67 -19.53 27.32
N SER A 1005 8.32 -19.86 26.20
CA SER A 1005 7.90 -20.91 25.28
C SER A 1005 7.95 -22.29 25.98
N ARG A 1006 6.84 -22.67 26.61
CA ARG A 1006 6.67 -24.00 27.21
C ARG A 1006 6.51 -25.06 26.12
N PRO A 1007 6.98 -26.31 26.34
CA PRO A 1007 6.78 -27.39 25.39
C PRO A 1007 5.28 -27.67 25.20
N PHE A 1008 4.85 -27.73 23.94
CA PHE A 1008 3.45 -27.93 23.58
C PHE A 1008 2.92 -29.29 24.07
N HIS A 1009 1.72 -29.31 24.65
CA HIS A 1009 0.99 -30.54 24.93
C HIS A 1009 0.63 -31.27 23.62
N SER A 1010 0.50 -32.60 23.68
CA SER A 1010 0.15 -33.46 22.53
C SER A 1010 -1.04 -32.94 21.73
N ASP A 1011 -2.04 -32.44 22.45
CA ASP A 1011 -3.35 -32.05 21.93
C ASP A 1011 -3.32 -30.67 21.23
N VAL A 1012 -2.16 -30.00 21.28
CA VAL A 1012 -1.87 -28.72 20.61
C VAL A 1012 -1.05 -28.93 19.32
N LEU A 1013 -0.33 -30.06 19.19
CA LEU A 1013 0.50 -30.38 18.02
C LEU A 1013 -0.32 -30.65 16.73
N PHE A 1014 -1.60 -30.99 16.87
CA PHE A 1014 -2.52 -31.13 15.75
C PHE A 1014 -3.91 -30.60 16.13
N GLN A 1015 -4.37 -29.56 15.44
CA GLN A 1015 -5.72 -29.04 15.57
C GLN A 1015 -6.40 -29.04 14.21
N GLN A 1016 -7.65 -29.50 14.16
CA GLN A 1016 -8.50 -29.40 12.98
C GLN A 1016 -9.70 -28.50 13.30
N VAL A 1017 -10.03 -27.61 12.37
CA VAL A 1017 -11.16 -26.69 12.51
C VAL A 1017 -12.04 -26.80 11.27
N PHE A 1018 -13.30 -27.11 11.49
CA PHE A 1018 -14.33 -27.04 10.45
C PHE A 1018 -15.07 -25.72 10.61
N LEU A 1019 -15.08 -24.91 9.56
CA LEU A 1019 -15.81 -23.65 9.47
C LEU A 1019 -16.81 -23.76 8.31
N LYS A 1020 -17.89 -22.97 8.39
CA LYS A 1020 -18.81 -22.83 7.28
C LYS A 1020 -18.29 -21.76 6.33
N ASP A 1021 -17.61 -22.18 5.27
CA ASP A 1021 -17.28 -21.33 4.12
C ASP A 1021 -18.32 -21.54 3.01
N THR A 1022 -18.31 -20.65 2.01
CA THR A 1022 -19.03 -20.78 0.76
C THR A 1022 -18.33 -21.68 -0.28
N ASP A 1023 -17.01 -21.88 -0.14
CA ASP A 1023 -16.19 -22.70 -1.04
C ASP A 1023 -15.59 -23.93 -0.34
N GLU A 1024 -15.41 -25.02 -1.09
CA GLU A 1024 -14.63 -26.18 -0.62
C GLU A 1024 -13.12 -25.87 -0.68
N ARG A 1025 -12.58 -25.30 0.40
CA ARG A 1025 -11.15 -24.99 0.55
C ARG A 1025 -10.63 -25.41 1.93
N ALA A 1026 -9.33 -25.74 2.00
CA ALA A 1026 -8.66 -26.16 3.23
C ALA A 1026 -7.28 -25.50 3.34
N CYS A 1027 -7.01 -24.85 4.48
CA CYS A 1027 -5.72 -24.24 4.77
C CYS A 1027 -4.98 -25.07 5.84
N ALA A 1028 -3.72 -25.42 5.57
CA ALA A 1028 -2.83 -26.06 6.53
C ALA A 1028 -1.79 -25.06 7.01
N TYR A 1029 -1.84 -24.69 8.29
CA TYR A 1029 -0.84 -23.83 8.92
C TYR A 1029 0.12 -24.68 9.73
N ILE A 1030 1.43 -24.49 9.51
CA ILE A 1030 2.49 -25.11 10.29
C ILE A 1030 3.23 -23.99 11.00
N ALA A 1031 3.23 -24.02 12.33
CA ALA A 1031 4.04 -23.14 13.17
C ALA A 1031 4.85 -23.99 14.15
N GLY A 1032 5.97 -23.43 14.61
CA GLY A 1032 6.87 -24.08 15.54
C GLY A 1032 7.93 -23.08 16.01
N LEU A 1033 8.83 -23.54 16.87
CA LEU A 1033 9.92 -22.71 17.36
C LEU A 1033 11.00 -22.60 16.28
N ALA A 1034 11.24 -21.38 15.81
CA ALA A 1034 12.44 -21.03 15.07
C ALA A 1034 13.52 -20.56 16.05
N PRO A 1035 14.82 -20.65 15.69
CA PRO A 1035 15.86 -19.89 16.38
C PRO A 1035 15.50 -18.40 16.40
N ASN A 1036 15.91 -17.67 17.44
CA ASN A 1036 15.60 -16.25 17.49
C ASN A 1036 16.31 -15.50 16.34
N ARG A 1037 15.79 -14.33 15.95
CA ARG A 1037 16.28 -13.53 14.81
C ARG A 1037 17.75 -13.07 14.91
N TRP A 1038 18.38 -13.25 16.06
CA TRP A 1038 19.76 -12.89 16.36
C TRP A 1038 20.69 -14.11 16.43
N GLY A 1039 20.17 -15.32 16.17
CA GLY A 1039 20.94 -16.56 16.23
C GLY A 1039 21.18 -17.08 17.64
N GLY A 1040 20.42 -16.63 18.66
CA GLY A 1040 20.53 -17.19 20.02
C GLY A 1040 19.67 -18.43 20.23
N THR A 1041 20.17 -19.36 21.05
CA THR A 1041 19.38 -20.47 21.64
C THR A 1041 18.45 -19.94 22.75
N THR A 1042 17.60 -20.81 23.32
CA THR A 1042 16.79 -20.49 24.51
C THR A 1042 17.63 -20.13 25.73
N ASP A 1043 18.88 -20.61 25.76
CA ASP A 1043 19.75 -20.59 26.93
C ASP A 1043 20.78 -19.44 26.83
N GLY A 1044 20.71 -18.65 25.75
CA GLY A 1044 21.55 -17.48 25.50
C GLY A 1044 22.87 -17.75 24.77
N GLU A 1045 23.15 -18.99 24.38
CA GLU A 1045 24.31 -19.32 23.53
C GLU A 1045 24.07 -18.93 22.06
N ASP A 1046 25.16 -18.68 21.33
CA ASP A 1046 25.13 -18.51 19.88
C ASP A 1046 24.90 -19.87 19.19
N LEU A 1047 23.83 -19.96 18.40
CA LEU A 1047 23.41 -21.16 17.67
C LEU A 1047 24.52 -21.69 16.75
N PHE A 1048 25.37 -20.83 16.16
CA PHE A 1048 26.48 -21.28 15.33
C PHE A 1048 27.58 -21.92 16.16
N ASP A 1049 27.83 -21.48 17.39
CA ASP A 1049 28.78 -22.12 18.30
C ASP A 1049 28.21 -23.41 18.91
N SER A 1050 26.93 -23.44 19.29
CA SER A 1050 26.26 -24.70 19.68
C SER A 1050 26.25 -25.71 18.51
N LEU A 1051 26.00 -25.28 17.26
CA LEU A 1051 26.07 -26.13 16.06
C LEU A 1051 27.50 -26.58 15.73
N ARG A 1052 28.52 -25.73 15.94
CA ARG A 1052 29.93 -26.13 15.82
C ARG A 1052 30.29 -27.23 16.83
N ASN A 1053 29.85 -27.08 18.08
CA ASN A 1053 30.06 -28.09 19.12
C ASN A 1053 29.36 -29.41 18.76
N ILE A 1054 28.13 -29.38 18.26
CA ILE A 1054 27.41 -30.57 17.77
C ILE A 1054 28.13 -31.21 16.55
N SER A 1055 28.76 -30.41 15.69
CA SER A 1055 29.46 -30.92 14.51
C SER A 1055 30.72 -31.75 14.81
N ALA A 1056 31.22 -31.72 16.05
CA ALA A 1056 32.36 -32.55 16.48
C ALA A 1056 32.00 -34.03 16.69
N ASP A 1057 30.73 -34.37 16.95
CA ASP A 1057 30.27 -35.73 17.28
C ASP A 1057 29.53 -36.45 16.13
N TYR A 1058 29.34 -35.82 14.97
CA TYR A 1058 28.51 -36.34 13.86
C TYR A 1058 29.19 -36.40 12.48
N ASP A 1059 30.49 -36.71 12.46
CA ASP A 1059 31.27 -36.78 11.22
C ASP A 1059 31.19 -38.15 10.51
N GLU A 1060 30.03 -38.48 9.92
CA GLU A 1060 29.96 -39.50 8.85
C GLU A 1060 28.81 -39.37 7.82
N GLN A 1061 27.83 -38.45 7.98
CA GLN A 1061 26.69 -38.32 7.05
C GLN A 1061 26.43 -36.90 6.49
N SER A 1062 27.23 -35.91 6.83
CA SER A 1062 26.93 -34.48 6.58
C SER A 1062 27.04 -33.99 5.12
N VAL A 1063 27.61 -34.80 4.21
CA VAL A 1063 27.96 -34.40 2.83
C VAL A 1063 26.73 -34.01 1.98
N TYR A 1064 25.55 -34.57 2.25
CA TYR A 1064 24.36 -34.35 1.42
C TYR A 1064 23.59 -33.04 1.71
N MET A 1065 23.80 -32.42 2.88
CA MET A 1065 23.00 -31.27 3.34
C MET A 1065 23.59 -29.89 2.98
N ARG A 1066 24.89 -29.80 2.65
CA ARG A 1066 25.58 -28.49 2.45
C ARG A 1066 25.24 -27.75 1.15
N ASN A 1067 24.43 -28.32 0.25
CA ASN A 1067 24.15 -27.77 -1.09
C ASN A 1067 22.73 -27.18 -1.27
N HIS A 1068 21.92 -27.12 -0.20
CA HIS A 1068 20.50 -26.72 -0.29
C HIS A 1068 20.02 -25.78 0.85
N LEU A 1069 20.91 -24.93 1.35
CA LEU A 1069 20.61 -23.77 2.22
C LEU A 1069 21.23 -22.51 1.62
#